data_AF-A0AAT9IRV6-F1
#
_entry.id   AF-A0AAT9IRV6-F1
#
_cell.length_a   1.000
_cell.length_b   1.000
_cell.length_c   1.000
_cell.angle_alpha   90.00
_cell.angle_beta   90.00
_cell.angle_gamma   90.00
#
_symmetry.space_group_name_H-M   'P 1'
#
loop_
_entity.id
_entity.type
_entity.pdbx_description
1 polymer ?
#
loop_
_entity_poly.entity_id
_entity_poly.type
_entity_poly.pdbx_seq_one_letter_code
_entity_poly.pdbx_strand_id
1 'polypeptide(L)'
;MLFRPRLMTFVFPLLAGAALNVAPALAQEAAPAADVSQASQAAPKFQTIASADSPGKVLHVDVMLSGDGNLSYQITRNGQTVIAPSRLGLILANAPKFDRYFALETANVSAHDDTWEQPWGERRFTRNHYNELRVNVVQKTWDDRKMTVVFRMYDDGLGFRYEFPDQPQLHKLEIMDELTEFAVADKATAWWDVAGEWNREEYLYQKTPLDEVSEAQTPMTLKTDKGLYISFHEAALVDYAAMWLRRVDGQRLKARLAPSAMGAPVVRDAPFPTPWRTLQITNSAAALYNGSDLILNLNEPNKLGDVSWVKPYKYVGIWWGMHLNTWTWEAGPRHGATTTNTKAYIDFAAKNGFRGVLVEGWNKGWEDWFGKGYNFSFTESYPDFDLPAISAYGLKKGVHLVGHNETSGNVSVYEPQMEAGFKLYEKYGVDSVKTGYVADAGGARVKAPDGSIRYAWNDSQEMVRHYLLNVTTAAKYHIAIDTHEPIKDTGLRRTYPNWVSREGQRGMEYNAWGEPQNPPEHEANLVFTRMLSGPMDFTPGILSLQGQGKPIASTQAKQLALYVVLYSPIQMAADLPENYAKYPKPFQFIKDVPTDWEQSIALNGEPGDFATIVRKDKASDDWYLGAVTDENERSVDVPLTFLEPGRSYTAQIYRDGPNAGLTGDARFDIVIEDKTVTAADTLKVRMAPGGGEAIRFKALGKSKARK
;
A
#
# COMPACT_ATOMS: atom_id res chain seq x y z
N MET A 1 21.40 11.36 57.58
CA MET A 1 20.26 12.10 58.16
C MET A 1 19.01 11.71 57.38
N LEU A 2 18.07 11.04 58.05
CA LEU A 2 16.80 10.57 57.48
C LEU A 2 15.88 11.75 57.12
N PHE A 3 15.02 11.60 56.10
CA PHE A 3 13.56 11.68 56.26
C PHE A 3 12.81 11.23 54.98
N ARG A 4 11.77 10.42 55.19
CA ARG A 4 10.81 9.86 54.21
C ARG A 4 9.70 10.87 53.82
N PRO A 5 8.98 10.66 52.70
CA PRO A 5 7.89 11.53 52.25
C PRO A 5 6.53 11.16 52.87
N ARG A 6 5.61 12.13 52.96
CA ARG A 6 4.19 11.96 53.35
C ARG A 6 3.25 12.28 52.19
N LEU A 7 2.30 11.37 51.97
CA LEU A 7 1.09 11.51 51.16
C LEU A 7 0.15 12.58 51.76
N MET A 8 -0.54 13.33 50.90
CA MET A 8 -1.59 14.27 51.28
C MET A 8 -2.93 13.83 50.67
N THR A 9 -3.89 13.53 51.54
CA THR A 9 -5.30 13.30 51.24
C THR A 9 -6.06 14.59 51.57
N PHE A 10 -6.94 15.07 50.69
CA PHE A 10 -7.86 16.16 51.01
C PHE A 10 -9.32 15.71 50.91
N VAL A 11 -10.01 15.92 52.03
CA VAL A 11 -11.45 15.79 52.27
C VAL A 11 -12.09 17.14 51.97
N PHE A 12 -13.29 17.17 51.40
CA PHE A 12 -14.17 18.36 51.38
C PHE A 12 -15.50 18.06 52.08
N PRO A 13 -16.08 19.03 52.84
CA PRO A 13 -17.19 18.78 53.74
C PRO A 13 -18.57 19.14 53.16
N LEU A 14 -19.60 18.55 53.79
CA LEU A 14 -21.03 18.84 53.66
C LEU A 14 -21.40 20.29 54.06
N LEU A 15 -22.45 20.81 53.40
CA LEU A 15 -23.33 21.84 53.96
C LEU A 15 -24.80 21.49 53.62
N ALA A 16 -25.65 21.59 54.64
CA ALA A 16 -27.07 21.24 54.63
C ALA A 16 -27.96 22.48 54.89
N GLY A 17 -29.22 22.42 54.45
CA GLY A 17 -30.33 23.30 54.84
C GLY A 17 -31.39 23.42 53.73
N ALA A 18 -32.44 22.60 53.74
CA ALA A 18 -33.83 22.88 54.20
C ALA A 18 -34.66 23.68 53.15
N ALA A 19 -35.94 23.41 52.84
CA ALA A 19 -37.02 22.66 53.47
C ALA A 19 -38.07 22.19 52.43
N LEU A 20 -38.92 21.24 52.83
CA LEU A 20 -40.02 20.64 52.07
C LEU A 20 -41.19 21.60 51.79
N ASN A 21 -41.87 21.38 50.65
CA ASN A 21 -43.32 21.55 50.54
C ASN A 21 -43.89 20.43 49.65
N VAL A 22 -44.86 19.69 50.19
CA VAL A 22 -45.57 18.57 49.54
C VAL A 22 -46.94 19.06 49.08
N ALA A 23 -47.31 18.75 47.84
CA ALA A 23 -48.68 18.82 47.34
C ALA A 23 -49.04 17.46 46.66
N PRO A 24 -50.32 17.04 46.70
CA PRO A 24 -50.69 15.64 46.57
C PRO A 24 -50.83 15.16 45.11
N ALA A 25 -50.69 13.84 44.97
CA ALA A 25 -50.77 13.07 43.75
C ALA A 25 -52.11 13.21 43.02
N LEU A 26 -52.05 13.39 41.70
CA LEU A 26 -53.12 13.04 40.78
C LEU A 26 -52.74 11.73 40.09
N ALA A 27 -53.52 10.70 40.37
CA ALA A 27 -53.48 9.43 39.66
C ALA A 27 -53.95 9.66 38.21
N GLN A 28 -53.13 9.26 37.25
CA GLN A 28 -53.55 9.09 35.86
C GLN A 28 -53.20 7.66 35.45
N GLU A 29 -54.22 6.96 34.95
CA GLU A 29 -54.23 5.54 34.63
C GLU A 29 -53.06 5.13 33.72
N ALA A 30 -52.39 4.05 34.10
CA ALA A 30 -51.42 3.40 33.23
C ALA A 30 -52.13 2.85 31.99
N ALA A 31 -51.88 3.45 30.83
CA ALA A 31 -52.17 2.83 29.55
C ALA A 31 -51.39 1.50 29.45
N PRO A 32 -51.98 0.43 28.89
CA PRO A 32 -51.29 -0.84 28.76
C PRO A 32 -50.03 -0.64 27.91
N ALA A 33 -48.91 -1.12 28.43
CA ALA A 33 -47.67 -1.21 27.67
C ALA A 33 -47.98 -1.95 26.36
N ALA A 34 -47.89 -1.22 25.25
CA ALA A 34 -47.86 -1.84 23.94
C ALA A 34 -46.63 -2.74 23.94
N ASP A 35 -46.88 -4.05 23.94
CA ASP A 35 -45.89 -5.08 23.69
C ASP A 35 -45.32 -4.82 22.29
N VAL A 36 -44.23 -4.06 22.23
CA VAL A 36 -43.40 -3.94 21.02
C VAL A 36 -42.55 -5.20 20.96
N SER A 37 -43.22 -6.35 20.86
CA SER A 37 -42.57 -7.55 20.36
C SER A 37 -41.96 -7.16 19.02
N GLN A 38 -40.63 -7.21 18.95
CA GLN A 38 -39.92 -7.15 17.69
C GLN A 38 -40.41 -8.35 16.89
N ALA A 39 -41.46 -8.14 16.10
CA ALA A 39 -41.82 -9.05 15.03
C ALA A 39 -40.54 -9.26 14.23
N SER A 40 -40.04 -10.49 14.23
CA SER A 40 -38.89 -10.88 13.44
C SER A 40 -39.18 -10.44 12.00
N GLN A 41 -38.54 -9.36 11.54
CA GLN A 41 -38.63 -8.99 10.14
C GLN A 41 -38.09 -10.18 9.36
N ALA A 42 -38.97 -10.86 8.64
CA ALA A 42 -38.56 -11.91 7.73
C ALA A 42 -37.47 -11.33 6.82
N ALA A 43 -36.39 -12.08 6.62
CA ALA A 43 -35.29 -11.64 5.77
C ALA A 43 -35.85 -11.10 4.44
N PRO A 44 -35.39 -9.92 3.97
CA PRO A 44 -35.92 -9.33 2.76
C PRO A 44 -35.83 -10.33 1.61
N LYS A 45 -36.95 -10.57 0.94
CA LYS A 45 -36.98 -11.39 -0.27
C LYS A 45 -36.24 -10.62 -1.37
N PHE A 46 -35.13 -11.17 -1.83
CA PHE A 46 -34.36 -10.64 -2.96
C PHE A 46 -34.75 -11.37 -4.24
N GLN A 47 -34.89 -10.62 -5.34
CA GLN A 47 -35.03 -11.12 -6.70
C GLN A 47 -33.71 -10.89 -7.45
N THR A 48 -33.09 -11.95 -7.96
CA THR A 48 -31.98 -11.83 -8.90
C THR A 48 -32.48 -11.19 -10.20
N ILE A 49 -31.84 -10.10 -10.60
CA ILE A 49 -32.16 -9.34 -11.83
C ILE A 49 -31.12 -9.55 -12.93
N ALA A 50 -29.88 -9.92 -12.57
CA ALA A 50 -28.81 -10.23 -13.49
C ALA A 50 -27.76 -11.10 -12.81
N SER A 51 -27.07 -11.94 -13.56
CA SER A 51 -25.97 -12.75 -13.03
C SER A 51 -24.95 -13.10 -14.10
N ALA A 52 -23.74 -13.45 -13.67
CA ALA A 52 -22.66 -13.91 -14.54
C ALA A 52 -21.59 -14.70 -13.77
N ASP A 53 -20.90 -15.58 -14.49
CA ASP A 53 -19.77 -16.36 -13.99
C ASP A 53 -18.43 -15.76 -14.40
N SER A 54 -17.37 -16.04 -13.64
CA SER A 54 -15.97 -15.89 -14.12
C SER A 54 -15.70 -16.84 -15.30
N PRO A 55 -14.64 -16.62 -16.11
CA PRO A 55 -14.35 -17.47 -17.27
C PRO A 55 -14.23 -18.96 -16.96
N GLY A 56 -13.56 -19.31 -15.85
CA GLY A 56 -13.44 -20.68 -15.34
C GLY A 56 -14.62 -21.16 -14.49
N LYS A 57 -15.69 -20.36 -14.37
CA LYS A 57 -16.88 -20.63 -13.54
C LYS A 57 -16.57 -20.91 -12.08
N VAL A 58 -15.51 -20.29 -11.58
CA VAL A 58 -15.09 -20.42 -10.18
C VAL A 58 -15.85 -19.45 -9.31
N LEU A 59 -16.06 -18.21 -9.78
CA LEU A 59 -16.87 -17.19 -9.11
C LEU A 59 -18.18 -16.96 -9.87
N HIS A 60 -19.26 -16.73 -9.13
CA HIS A 60 -20.56 -16.36 -9.65
C HIS A 60 -21.06 -15.12 -8.91
N VAL A 61 -21.57 -14.14 -9.65
CA VAL A 61 -22.16 -12.91 -9.11
C VAL A 61 -23.65 -12.86 -9.43
N ASP A 62 -24.46 -12.69 -8.40
CA ASP A 62 -25.88 -12.35 -8.51
C ASP A 62 -26.07 -10.87 -8.16
N VAL A 63 -26.71 -10.10 -9.04
CA VAL A 63 -27.19 -8.73 -8.76
C VAL A 63 -28.69 -8.82 -8.51
N MET A 64 -29.12 -8.22 -7.41
CA MET A 64 -30.46 -8.45 -6.84
C MET A 64 -31.17 -7.15 -6.48
N LEU A 65 -32.50 -7.20 -6.49
CA LEU A 65 -33.38 -6.17 -5.93
C LEU A 65 -34.19 -6.74 -4.77
N SER A 66 -34.34 -5.97 -3.69
CA SER A 66 -35.37 -6.23 -2.67
C SER A 66 -36.77 -5.88 -3.20
N GLY A 67 -37.83 -6.23 -2.46
CA GLY A 67 -39.20 -5.84 -2.80
C GLY A 67 -39.42 -4.32 -2.97
N ASP A 68 -38.65 -3.49 -2.27
CA ASP A 68 -38.68 -2.02 -2.38
C ASP A 68 -37.66 -1.48 -3.40
N GLY A 69 -37.00 -2.35 -4.17
CA GLY A 69 -36.00 -1.98 -5.17
C GLY A 69 -34.66 -1.53 -4.58
N ASN A 70 -34.25 -2.05 -3.41
CA ASN A 70 -32.87 -1.87 -2.94
C ASN A 70 -31.91 -2.74 -3.76
N LEU A 71 -30.86 -2.13 -4.31
CA LEU A 71 -29.84 -2.83 -5.08
C LEU A 71 -28.83 -3.52 -4.16
N SER A 72 -28.57 -4.80 -4.43
CA SER A 72 -27.60 -5.62 -3.70
C SER A 72 -26.88 -6.58 -4.65
N TYR A 73 -25.79 -7.17 -4.19
CA TYR A 73 -25.10 -8.27 -4.87
C TYR A 73 -24.74 -9.41 -3.91
N GLN A 74 -24.49 -10.59 -4.46
CA GLN A 74 -23.98 -11.76 -3.75
C GLN A 74 -22.88 -12.40 -4.59
N ILE A 75 -21.88 -12.99 -3.93
CA ILE A 75 -20.82 -13.75 -4.58
C ILE A 75 -20.81 -15.17 -4.04
N THR A 76 -20.82 -16.14 -4.95
CA THR A 76 -20.52 -17.54 -4.63
C THR A 76 -19.22 -17.98 -5.29
N ARG A 77 -18.50 -18.88 -4.63
CA ARG A 77 -17.32 -19.56 -5.16
C ARG A 77 -17.60 -21.06 -5.18
N ASN A 78 -17.54 -21.69 -6.35
CA ASN A 78 -17.89 -23.10 -6.52
C ASN A 78 -19.26 -23.46 -5.89
N GLY A 79 -20.25 -22.57 -6.03
CA GLY A 79 -21.60 -22.74 -5.48
C GLY A 79 -21.76 -22.47 -3.98
N GLN A 80 -20.68 -22.11 -3.26
CA GLN A 80 -20.75 -21.72 -1.84
C GLN A 80 -20.73 -20.20 -1.71
N THR A 81 -21.66 -19.64 -0.93
CA THR A 81 -21.68 -18.19 -0.64
C THR A 81 -20.42 -17.76 0.08
N VAL A 82 -19.72 -16.77 -0.47
CA VAL A 82 -18.54 -16.13 0.13
C VAL A 82 -18.91 -14.74 0.63
N ILE A 83 -19.59 -13.95 -0.20
CA ILE A 83 -20.17 -12.66 0.17
C ILE A 83 -21.69 -12.81 0.12
N ALA A 84 -22.35 -12.74 1.27
CA ALA A 84 -23.80 -12.74 1.41
C ALA A 84 -24.42 -11.47 0.81
N PRO A 85 -25.76 -11.39 0.61
CA PRO A 85 -26.40 -10.22 0.04
C PRO A 85 -25.92 -8.91 0.66
N SER A 86 -25.24 -8.10 -0.14
CA SER A 86 -24.53 -6.89 0.27
C SER A 86 -25.06 -5.70 -0.53
N ARG A 87 -25.41 -4.61 0.16
CA ARG A 87 -26.03 -3.43 -0.45
C ARG A 87 -25.09 -2.69 -1.41
N LEU A 88 -25.69 -2.05 -2.40
CA LEU A 88 -25.08 -1.11 -3.34
C LEU A 88 -25.85 0.22 -3.31
N GLY A 89 -25.16 1.34 -3.52
CA GLY A 89 -25.81 2.66 -3.62
C GLY A 89 -25.01 3.81 -3.02
N LEU A 90 -25.61 5.01 -3.02
CA LEU A 90 -25.00 6.26 -2.54
C LEU A 90 -25.99 7.14 -1.76
N ILE A 91 -25.46 7.90 -0.80
CA ILE A 91 -26.13 9.07 -0.22
C ILE A 91 -25.55 10.32 -0.86
N LEU A 92 -26.42 11.21 -1.36
CA LEU A 92 -26.04 12.46 -2.00
C LEU A 92 -26.45 13.65 -1.13
N ALA A 93 -25.65 14.72 -1.14
CA ALA A 93 -25.96 15.99 -0.48
C ALA A 93 -26.91 16.85 -1.32
N ASN A 94 -26.84 16.75 -2.65
CA ASN A 94 -27.51 17.63 -3.58
C ASN A 94 -28.69 16.99 -4.32
N ALA A 95 -29.05 15.74 -3.99
CA ALA A 95 -30.18 15.01 -4.60
C ALA A 95 -30.67 13.86 -3.69
N PRO A 96 -31.85 13.26 -3.96
CA PRO A 96 -32.28 12.04 -3.27
C PRO A 96 -31.28 10.88 -3.45
N LYS A 97 -31.24 9.95 -2.50
CA LYS A 97 -30.28 8.84 -2.46
C LYS A 97 -30.41 7.89 -3.65
N PHE A 98 -29.29 7.30 -4.06
CA PHE A 98 -29.27 6.12 -4.94
C PHE A 98 -29.32 4.87 -4.07
N ASP A 99 -30.49 4.50 -3.53
CA ASP A 99 -30.56 3.46 -2.50
C ASP A 99 -31.73 2.47 -2.61
N ARG A 100 -32.91 2.91 -3.06
CA ARG A 100 -34.11 2.10 -3.29
C ARG A 100 -34.87 2.55 -4.54
N TYR A 101 -35.97 1.88 -4.86
CA TYR A 101 -36.81 2.12 -6.05
C TYR A 101 -36.09 1.95 -7.38
N PHE A 102 -35.00 1.18 -7.39
CA PHE A 102 -34.39 0.76 -8.64
C PHE A 102 -35.25 -0.30 -9.32
N ALA A 103 -35.27 -0.22 -10.64
CA ALA A 103 -35.71 -1.29 -11.53
C ALA A 103 -34.58 -1.59 -12.51
N LEU A 104 -34.51 -2.85 -12.97
CA LEU A 104 -33.62 -3.23 -14.07
C LEU A 104 -34.09 -2.52 -15.35
N GLU A 105 -33.18 -1.81 -16.02
CA GLU A 105 -33.40 -1.34 -17.38
C GLU A 105 -32.87 -2.37 -18.38
N THR A 106 -31.58 -2.71 -18.28
CA THR A 106 -30.93 -3.74 -19.11
C THR A 106 -29.77 -4.39 -18.37
N ALA A 107 -29.43 -5.62 -18.73
CA ALA A 107 -28.20 -6.29 -18.30
C ALA A 107 -27.52 -6.97 -19.47
N ASN A 108 -26.20 -6.90 -19.55
CA ASN A 108 -25.41 -7.51 -20.60
C ASN A 108 -24.15 -8.17 -20.03
N VAL A 109 -23.75 -9.29 -20.63
CA VAL A 109 -22.50 -9.98 -20.31
C VAL A 109 -21.59 -9.98 -21.54
N SER A 110 -20.32 -9.70 -21.34
CA SER A 110 -19.29 -9.79 -22.37
C SER A 110 -18.04 -10.48 -21.81
N ALA A 111 -17.18 -11.00 -22.68
CA ALA A 111 -15.93 -11.64 -22.31
C ALA A 111 -14.75 -10.83 -22.86
N HIS A 112 -13.65 -10.81 -22.12
CA HIS A 112 -12.40 -10.16 -22.50
C HIS A 112 -11.22 -11.07 -22.18
N ASP A 113 -10.29 -11.23 -23.12
CA ASP A 113 -9.05 -11.98 -22.95
C ASP A 113 -7.94 -11.34 -23.78
N ASP A 114 -7.04 -10.62 -23.12
CA ASP A 114 -5.82 -10.11 -23.75
C ASP A 114 -4.59 -10.32 -22.86
N THR A 115 -3.43 -9.94 -23.37
CA THR A 115 -2.19 -9.88 -22.59
C THR A 115 -1.46 -8.61 -22.97
N TRP A 116 -1.00 -7.87 -21.97
CA TRP A 116 -0.27 -6.62 -22.16
C TRP A 116 1.10 -6.67 -21.49
N GLU A 117 2.03 -5.86 -21.98
CA GLU A 117 3.41 -5.80 -21.50
C GLU A 117 3.61 -4.62 -20.55
N GLN A 118 4.21 -4.87 -19.40
CA GLN A 118 4.61 -3.84 -18.45
C GLN A 118 5.97 -3.23 -18.88
N PRO A 119 6.13 -1.89 -18.86
CA PRO A 119 7.42 -1.26 -19.16
C PRO A 119 8.49 -1.66 -18.13
N TRP A 120 8.08 -1.82 -16.88
CA TRP A 120 8.82 -2.35 -15.73
C TRP A 120 7.80 -2.98 -14.79
N GLY A 121 8.19 -3.97 -14.00
CA GLY A 121 7.22 -4.74 -13.22
C GLY A 121 7.81 -5.89 -12.41
N GLU A 122 6.94 -6.47 -11.59
CA GLU A 122 7.15 -7.80 -11.00
C GLU A 122 7.04 -8.91 -12.06
N ARG A 123 6.48 -8.62 -13.23
CA ARG A 123 6.40 -9.52 -14.39
C ARG A 123 6.34 -8.69 -15.67
N ARG A 124 6.81 -9.27 -16.78
CA ARG A 124 6.80 -8.61 -18.08
C ARG A 124 5.42 -8.61 -18.73
N PHE A 125 4.73 -9.75 -18.73
CA PHE A 125 3.43 -9.91 -19.38
C PHE A 125 2.34 -10.16 -18.34
N THR A 126 1.26 -9.38 -18.41
CA THR A 126 0.07 -9.54 -17.57
C THR A 126 -1.12 -9.90 -18.45
N ARG A 127 -1.76 -11.04 -18.17
CA ARG A 127 -3.00 -11.46 -18.84
C ARG A 127 -4.19 -10.78 -18.19
N ASN A 128 -5.12 -10.28 -19.00
CA ASN A 128 -6.36 -9.67 -18.56
C ASN A 128 -7.53 -10.51 -19.07
N HIS A 129 -8.03 -11.43 -18.24
CA HIS A 129 -9.03 -12.41 -18.63
C HIS A 129 -10.22 -12.40 -17.67
N TYR A 130 -11.34 -11.81 -18.11
CA TYR A 130 -12.54 -11.65 -17.30
C TYR A 130 -13.81 -11.76 -18.13
N ASN A 131 -14.92 -12.05 -17.44
CA ASN A 131 -16.25 -11.75 -17.94
C ASN A 131 -16.73 -10.44 -17.29
N GLU A 132 -17.31 -9.53 -18.08
CA GLU A 132 -17.89 -8.27 -17.61
C GLU A 132 -19.42 -8.37 -17.60
N LEU A 133 -20.03 -8.13 -16.44
CA LEU A 133 -21.46 -7.97 -16.27
C LEU A 133 -21.78 -6.48 -16.07
N ARG A 134 -22.53 -5.90 -17.00
CA ARG A 134 -23.03 -4.52 -16.91
C ARG A 134 -24.53 -4.54 -16.61
N VAL A 135 -24.93 -3.93 -15.49
CA VAL A 135 -26.32 -3.85 -15.06
C VAL A 135 -26.76 -2.39 -15.01
N ASN A 136 -27.58 -1.99 -15.97
CA ASN A 136 -28.17 -0.65 -16.03
C ASN A 136 -29.46 -0.65 -15.21
N VAL A 137 -29.53 0.21 -14.20
CA VAL A 137 -30.70 0.38 -13.34
C VAL A 137 -31.23 1.80 -13.43
N VAL A 138 -32.53 1.92 -13.22
CA VAL A 138 -33.25 3.20 -13.23
C VAL A 138 -34.06 3.36 -11.96
N GLN A 139 -34.02 4.53 -11.33
CA GLN A 139 -34.91 4.88 -10.22
C GLN A 139 -36.15 5.58 -10.73
N LYS A 140 -37.28 4.84 -10.77
CA LYS A 140 -38.56 5.34 -11.31
C LYS A 140 -39.15 6.51 -10.53
N THR A 141 -38.89 6.58 -9.21
CA THR A 141 -39.52 7.54 -8.30
C THR A 141 -39.00 8.98 -8.44
N TRP A 142 -37.81 9.17 -9.01
CA TRP A 142 -37.14 10.48 -9.11
C TRP A 142 -36.73 10.74 -10.55
N ASP A 143 -37.74 10.90 -11.41
CA ASP A 143 -37.58 11.29 -12.81
C ASP A 143 -36.64 10.38 -13.62
N ASP A 144 -36.72 9.07 -13.42
CA ASP A 144 -35.95 8.06 -14.18
C ASP A 144 -34.41 8.25 -14.10
N ARG A 145 -33.88 8.64 -12.93
CA ARG A 145 -32.42 8.71 -12.71
C ARG A 145 -31.74 7.36 -12.96
N LYS A 146 -30.62 7.38 -13.68
CA LYS A 146 -29.90 6.19 -14.12
C LYS A 146 -28.56 6.01 -13.41
N MET A 147 -28.20 4.75 -13.21
CA MET A 147 -26.90 4.31 -12.70
C MET A 147 -26.57 2.95 -13.34
N THR A 148 -25.30 2.71 -13.66
CA THR A 148 -24.83 1.39 -14.08
C THR A 148 -23.94 0.81 -12.99
N VAL A 149 -24.11 -0.48 -12.69
CA VAL A 149 -23.12 -1.24 -11.91
C VAL A 149 -22.40 -2.19 -12.86
N VAL A 150 -21.08 -2.12 -12.87
CA VAL A 150 -20.22 -2.93 -13.73
C VAL A 150 -19.39 -3.86 -12.84
N PHE A 151 -19.44 -5.16 -13.13
CA PHE A 151 -18.59 -6.18 -12.51
C PHE A 151 -17.66 -6.74 -13.57
N ARG A 152 -16.38 -6.94 -13.21
CA ARG A 152 -15.42 -7.75 -13.97
C ARG A 152 -15.00 -8.91 -13.09
N MET A 153 -15.39 -10.13 -13.45
CA MET A 153 -15.02 -11.34 -12.70
C MET A 153 -13.88 -12.08 -13.38
N TYR A 154 -12.83 -12.31 -12.61
CA TYR A 154 -11.68 -13.18 -12.87
C TYR A 154 -11.87 -14.47 -12.05
N ASP A 155 -11.04 -15.50 -12.27
CA ASP A 155 -11.18 -16.77 -11.53
C ASP A 155 -10.67 -16.69 -10.07
N ASP A 156 -9.81 -15.72 -9.80
CA ASP A 156 -9.14 -15.45 -8.53
C ASP A 156 -9.63 -14.16 -7.84
N GLY A 157 -10.60 -13.46 -8.42
CA GLY A 157 -11.17 -12.26 -7.84
C GLY A 157 -12.13 -11.51 -8.76
N LEU A 158 -12.60 -10.36 -8.31
CA LEU A 158 -13.43 -9.47 -9.13
C LEU A 158 -13.23 -8.02 -8.73
N GLY A 159 -13.56 -7.12 -9.66
CA GLY A 159 -13.74 -5.70 -9.41
C GLY A 159 -15.15 -5.27 -9.77
N PHE A 160 -15.74 -4.34 -9.04
CA PHE A 160 -16.97 -3.67 -9.46
C PHE A 160 -16.95 -2.16 -9.22
N ARG A 161 -17.72 -1.40 -10.01
CA ARG A 161 -17.82 0.06 -9.88
C ARG A 161 -19.21 0.56 -10.27
N TYR A 162 -19.52 1.78 -9.86
CA TYR A 162 -20.69 2.52 -10.33
C TYR A 162 -20.28 3.42 -11.49
N GLU A 163 -21.15 3.58 -12.48
CA GLU A 163 -21.01 4.58 -13.54
C GLU A 163 -22.25 5.48 -13.57
N PHE A 164 -22.01 6.79 -13.58
CA PHE A 164 -23.04 7.81 -13.61
C PHE A 164 -23.03 8.46 -14.99
N PRO A 165 -24.07 8.29 -15.82
CA PRO A 165 -24.18 9.02 -17.06
C PRO A 165 -24.52 10.48 -16.78
N ASP A 166 -24.12 11.36 -17.71
CA ASP A 166 -24.67 12.70 -17.76
C ASP A 166 -26.16 12.63 -18.09
N GLN A 167 -26.99 13.28 -17.27
CA GLN A 167 -28.45 13.16 -17.33
C GLN A 167 -29.14 14.43 -16.80
N PRO A 168 -30.29 14.82 -17.36
CA PRO A 168 -30.97 16.09 -17.02
C PRO A 168 -31.26 16.30 -15.52
N GLN A 169 -31.44 15.20 -14.79
CA GLN A 169 -31.82 15.19 -13.39
C GLN A 169 -30.62 15.37 -12.44
N LEU A 170 -29.39 15.09 -12.92
CA LEU A 170 -28.21 15.02 -12.08
C LEU A 170 -26.89 15.16 -12.87
N HIS A 171 -26.49 16.39 -13.15
CA HIS A 171 -25.21 16.71 -13.81
C HIS A 171 -24.00 16.66 -12.86
N LYS A 172 -24.22 16.87 -11.56
CA LYS A 172 -23.18 16.93 -10.53
C LYS A 172 -23.58 16.07 -9.35
N LEU A 173 -22.67 15.26 -8.83
CA LEU A 173 -22.87 14.42 -7.66
C LEU A 173 -22.02 14.93 -6.50
N GLU A 174 -22.66 15.23 -5.37
CA GLU A 174 -22.02 15.51 -4.10
C GLU A 174 -22.26 14.31 -3.16
N ILE A 175 -21.34 13.35 -3.16
CA ILE A 175 -21.51 12.06 -2.49
C ILE A 175 -21.11 12.19 -1.03
N MET A 176 -22.09 12.05 -0.13
CA MET A 176 -21.88 12.10 1.32
C MET A 176 -21.39 10.77 1.89
N ASP A 177 -21.85 9.66 1.32
CA ASP A 177 -21.56 8.32 1.83
C ASP A 177 -21.81 7.28 0.73
N GLU A 178 -21.03 6.21 0.75
CA GLU A 178 -21.16 5.08 -0.17
C GLU A 178 -21.80 3.90 0.57
N LEU A 179 -22.90 3.35 0.03
CA LEU A 179 -23.68 2.28 0.67
C LEU A 179 -23.15 0.87 0.36
N THR A 180 -22.01 0.77 -0.31
CA THR A 180 -21.36 -0.49 -0.68
C THR A 180 -21.02 -1.32 0.55
N GLU A 181 -21.51 -2.55 0.60
CA GLU A 181 -21.24 -3.51 1.67
C GLU A 181 -20.44 -4.73 1.18
N PHE A 182 -19.82 -5.42 2.14
CA PHE A 182 -19.15 -6.69 1.98
C PHE A 182 -19.51 -7.58 3.18
N ALA A 183 -20.58 -8.37 3.05
CA ALA A 183 -21.05 -9.27 4.09
C ALA A 183 -20.36 -10.64 3.98
N VAL A 184 -19.24 -10.83 4.69
CA VAL A 184 -18.49 -12.10 4.66
C VAL A 184 -19.31 -13.21 5.33
N ALA A 185 -19.60 -14.27 4.58
CA ALA A 185 -20.54 -15.31 4.99
C ALA A 185 -19.98 -16.24 6.08
N ASP A 186 -18.72 -16.66 5.92
CA ASP A 186 -18.04 -17.55 6.87
C ASP A 186 -17.25 -16.76 7.89
N LYS A 187 -17.19 -17.25 9.13
CA LYS A 187 -16.32 -16.70 10.17
C LYS A 187 -14.89 -16.52 9.65
N ALA A 188 -14.26 -15.40 9.97
CA ALA A 188 -12.94 -15.06 9.46
C ALA A 188 -12.05 -14.37 10.48
N THR A 189 -10.75 -14.56 10.32
CA THR A 189 -9.68 -13.76 10.96
C THR A 189 -9.20 -12.71 9.97
N ALA A 190 -8.97 -11.49 10.43
CA ALA A 190 -8.52 -10.34 9.66
C ALA A 190 -7.10 -9.93 10.04
N TRP A 191 -6.32 -9.55 9.03
CA TRP A 191 -5.06 -8.82 9.13
C TRP A 191 -5.30 -7.41 8.58
N TRP A 192 -5.27 -6.43 9.47
CA TRP A 192 -5.75 -5.08 9.18
C TRP A 192 -5.03 -4.03 10.03
N ASP A 193 -4.93 -2.83 9.49
CA ASP A 193 -4.45 -1.64 10.20
C ASP A 193 -5.56 -0.59 10.23
N VAL A 194 -5.52 0.29 11.23
CA VAL A 194 -6.59 1.26 11.50
C VAL A 194 -6.64 2.33 10.41
N ALA A 195 -7.84 2.70 9.99
CA ALA A 195 -8.06 3.84 9.10
C ALA A 195 -8.53 5.08 9.86
N GLY A 196 -8.23 6.26 9.30
CA GLY A 196 -8.70 7.53 9.85
C GLY A 196 -8.01 7.97 11.15
N GLU A 197 -6.84 7.43 11.45
CA GLU A 197 -6.09 7.71 12.68
C GLU A 197 -4.85 8.60 12.41
N TRP A 198 -4.31 9.19 13.49
CA TRP A 198 -3.32 10.29 13.43
C TRP A 198 -2.11 10.04 12.54
N ASN A 199 -1.68 8.78 12.38
CA ASN A 199 -0.47 8.40 11.64
C ASN A 199 -0.75 7.81 10.26
N ARG A 200 -1.87 8.20 9.63
CA ARG A 200 -2.20 7.83 8.24
C ARG A 200 -2.27 6.29 8.09
N GLU A 201 -1.49 5.70 7.20
CA GLU A 201 -1.36 4.25 6.99
C GLU A 201 -0.22 3.61 7.80
N GLU A 202 0.58 4.35 8.56
CA GLU A 202 1.79 3.82 9.21
C GLU A 202 1.50 3.21 10.59
N TYR A 203 0.71 2.14 10.58
CA TYR A 203 0.34 1.37 11.76
C TYR A 203 0.80 -0.09 11.66
N LEU A 204 1.03 -0.72 12.81
CA LEU A 204 1.24 -2.16 12.82
C LEU A 204 -0.08 -2.88 12.51
N TYR A 205 0.01 -3.96 11.74
CA TYR A 205 -1.13 -4.83 11.47
C TYR A 205 -1.61 -5.52 12.74
N GLN A 206 -2.93 -5.58 12.89
CA GLN A 206 -3.63 -6.35 13.91
C GLN A 206 -4.10 -7.67 13.31
N LYS A 207 -4.10 -8.72 14.13
CA LYS A 207 -4.68 -10.03 13.80
C LYS A 207 -5.83 -10.31 14.76
N THR A 208 -7.07 -10.17 14.27
CA THR A 208 -8.28 -10.31 15.11
C THR A 208 -9.36 -11.10 14.38
N PRO A 209 -10.37 -11.65 15.08
CA PRO A 209 -11.63 -11.98 14.44
C PRO A 209 -12.18 -10.80 13.62
N LEU A 210 -12.82 -11.08 12.48
CA LEU A 210 -13.37 -10.05 11.59
C LEU A 210 -14.47 -9.23 12.28
N ASP A 211 -15.24 -9.84 13.18
CA ASP A 211 -16.27 -9.16 13.95
C ASP A 211 -15.73 -8.24 15.07
N GLU A 212 -14.41 -8.22 15.28
CA GLU A 212 -13.71 -7.29 16.16
C GLU A 212 -13.09 -6.10 15.41
N VAL A 213 -13.02 -6.15 14.07
CA VAL A 213 -12.53 -5.02 13.25
C VAL A 213 -13.41 -3.80 13.48
N SER A 214 -12.79 -2.63 13.68
CA SER A 214 -13.49 -1.35 13.78
C SER A 214 -13.58 -0.68 12.40
N GLU A 215 -12.52 0.05 12.05
CA GLU A 215 -12.35 0.79 10.82
C GLU A 215 -10.94 0.54 10.29
N ALA A 216 -10.85 -0.04 9.10
CA ALA A 216 -9.63 -0.57 8.53
C ALA A 216 -9.25 0.12 7.22
N GLN A 217 -7.95 0.25 6.99
CA GLN A 217 -7.40 0.58 5.68
C GLN A 217 -7.56 -0.59 4.71
N THR A 218 -7.19 -0.37 3.45
CA THR A 218 -7.10 -1.44 2.46
C THR A 218 -5.73 -1.40 1.76
N PRO A 219 -5.12 -2.52 1.34
CA PRO A 219 -5.69 -3.87 1.31
C PRO A 219 -5.86 -4.49 2.70
N MET A 220 -7.07 -4.95 3.01
CA MET A 220 -7.35 -5.72 4.22
C MET A 220 -7.52 -7.17 3.84
N THR A 221 -6.79 -8.06 4.49
CA THR A 221 -6.75 -9.48 4.14
C THR A 221 -7.37 -10.34 5.23
N LEU A 222 -8.14 -11.33 4.83
CA LEU A 222 -8.85 -12.26 5.68
C LEU A 222 -8.47 -13.70 5.38
N LYS A 223 -8.63 -14.56 6.38
CA LYS A 223 -8.72 -16.01 6.24
C LYS A 223 -10.00 -16.50 6.88
N THR A 224 -10.85 -17.18 6.13
CA THR A 224 -12.08 -17.77 6.67
C THR A 224 -11.78 -19.09 7.40
N ASP A 225 -12.69 -19.52 8.28
CA ASP A 225 -12.60 -20.81 8.99
C ASP A 225 -12.60 -22.01 8.01
N LYS A 226 -13.08 -21.81 6.77
CA LYS A 226 -13.02 -22.80 5.70
C LYS A 226 -11.73 -22.75 4.88
N GLY A 227 -10.77 -21.90 5.26
CA GLY A 227 -9.46 -21.78 4.62
C GLY A 227 -9.42 -20.96 3.34
N LEU A 228 -10.46 -20.17 3.04
CA LEU A 228 -10.42 -19.22 1.93
C LEU A 228 -9.71 -17.93 2.36
N TYR A 229 -8.91 -17.37 1.47
CA TYR A 229 -8.27 -16.08 1.66
C TYR A 229 -9.00 -15.03 0.83
N ILE A 230 -9.35 -13.91 1.46
CA ILE A 230 -10.06 -12.80 0.83
C ILE A 230 -9.26 -11.52 1.08
N SER A 231 -9.01 -10.72 0.04
CA SER A 231 -8.45 -9.37 0.22
C SER A 231 -9.37 -8.32 -0.38
N PHE A 232 -9.72 -7.32 0.42
CA PHE A 232 -10.55 -6.18 0.03
C PHE A 232 -9.66 -4.98 -0.30
N HIS A 233 -9.90 -4.37 -1.45
CA HIS A 233 -9.17 -3.18 -1.87
C HIS A 233 -9.96 -2.36 -2.91
N GLU A 234 -9.30 -1.42 -3.56
CA GLU A 234 -9.84 -0.66 -4.68
C GLU A 234 -8.79 -0.45 -5.78
N ALA A 235 -9.24 -0.20 -7.01
CA ALA A 235 -8.36 0.05 -8.15
C ALA A 235 -8.80 1.31 -8.93
N ALA A 236 -7.83 1.99 -9.53
CA ALA A 236 -8.01 3.22 -10.31
C ALA A 236 -8.66 4.36 -9.50
N LEU A 237 -8.10 4.67 -8.33
CA LEU A 237 -8.54 5.80 -7.50
C LEU A 237 -8.15 7.14 -8.15
N VAL A 238 -9.05 7.68 -8.96
CA VAL A 238 -8.86 8.94 -9.69
C VAL A 238 -10.01 9.88 -9.38
N ASP A 239 -9.69 11.08 -8.90
CA ASP A 239 -10.67 12.16 -8.66
C ASP A 239 -11.84 11.71 -7.74
N TYR A 240 -11.53 10.87 -6.75
CA TYR A 240 -12.49 10.31 -5.78
C TYR A 240 -11.77 10.19 -4.42
N ALA A 241 -12.52 10.06 -3.32
CA ALA A 241 -11.95 9.85 -1.99
C ALA A 241 -11.61 8.37 -1.78
N ALA A 242 -10.54 8.08 -1.04
CA ALA A 242 -10.18 6.71 -0.72
C ALA A 242 -11.28 5.99 0.06
N MET A 243 -11.38 4.68 -0.12
CA MET A 243 -12.26 3.79 0.62
C MET A 243 -11.55 3.17 1.83
N TRP A 244 -12.10 3.40 3.02
CA TRP A 244 -11.87 2.61 4.22
C TRP A 244 -12.97 1.54 4.37
N LEU A 245 -12.76 0.57 5.25
CA LEU A 245 -13.74 -0.45 5.58
C LEU A 245 -14.15 -0.33 7.04
N ARG A 246 -15.44 -0.07 7.27
CA ARG A 246 -16.00 0.00 8.63
C ARG A 246 -16.90 -1.19 8.89
N ARG A 247 -16.75 -1.86 10.04
CA ARG A 247 -17.69 -2.88 10.48
C ARG A 247 -19.03 -2.26 10.83
N VAL A 248 -20.12 -2.82 10.29
CA VAL A 248 -21.50 -2.41 10.59
C VAL A 248 -22.07 -3.28 11.71
N ASP A 249 -22.12 -4.58 11.48
CA ASP A 249 -22.51 -5.62 12.43
C ASP A 249 -21.94 -6.97 11.99
N GLY A 250 -21.82 -7.91 12.93
CA GLY A 250 -21.24 -9.23 12.67
C GLY A 250 -19.99 -9.13 11.79
N GLN A 251 -20.03 -9.76 10.62
CA GLN A 251 -18.94 -9.74 9.62
C GLN A 251 -19.26 -8.91 8.39
N ARG A 252 -20.21 -7.98 8.51
CA ARG A 252 -20.58 -7.06 7.44
C ARG A 252 -19.76 -5.79 7.53
N LEU A 253 -18.92 -5.62 6.53
CA LEU A 253 -18.16 -4.40 6.30
C LEU A 253 -18.93 -3.47 5.36
N LYS A 254 -18.67 -2.18 5.48
CA LYS A 254 -19.20 -1.15 4.59
C LYS A 254 -18.08 -0.21 4.18
N ALA A 255 -18.08 0.21 2.92
CA ALA A 255 -17.25 1.29 2.44
C ALA A 255 -17.47 2.56 3.28
N ARG A 256 -16.39 3.23 3.64
CA ARG A 256 -16.42 4.56 4.22
C ARG A 256 -15.41 5.44 3.49
N LEU A 257 -15.90 6.52 2.90
CA LEU A 257 -15.05 7.43 2.14
C LEU A 257 -14.24 8.32 3.08
N ALA A 258 -12.96 8.51 2.77
CA ALA A 258 -12.10 9.47 3.46
C ALA A 258 -12.77 10.86 3.46
N PRO A 259 -12.84 11.57 4.60
CA PRO A 259 -13.53 12.84 4.67
C PRO A 259 -12.90 13.91 3.79
N SER A 260 -13.73 14.79 3.22
CA SER A 260 -13.28 16.01 2.54
C SER A 260 -13.20 17.18 3.51
N ALA A 261 -12.27 18.10 3.25
CA ALA A 261 -12.18 19.38 3.94
C ALA A 261 -13.17 20.44 3.42
N MET A 262 -13.88 20.12 2.34
CA MET A 262 -14.65 21.06 1.51
C MET A 262 -16.15 20.70 1.41
N GLY A 263 -16.62 19.70 2.18
CA GLY A 263 -18.03 19.30 2.22
C GLY A 263 -18.20 17.80 2.02
N ALA A 264 -18.99 17.42 1.01
CA ALA A 264 -19.16 16.01 0.65
C ALA A 264 -17.80 15.37 0.32
N PRO A 265 -17.48 14.16 0.84
CA PRO A 265 -16.24 13.44 0.54
C PRO A 265 -15.86 13.38 -0.93
N VAL A 266 -16.85 13.31 -1.83
CA VAL A 266 -16.62 13.37 -3.28
C VAL A 266 -17.56 14.36 -3.91
N VAL A 267 -16.99 15.25 -4.73
CA VAL A 267 -17.73 16.14 -5.61
C VAL A 267 -17.22 15.97 -7.05
N ARG A 268 -18.11 15.56 -7.97
CA ARG A 268 -17.78 15.33 -9.38
C ARG A 268 -18.93 15.66 -10.33
N ASP A 269 -18.58 16.11 -11.52
CA ASP A 269 -19.52 16.28 -12.64
C ASP A 269 -19.62 14.97 -13.44
N ALA A 270 -20.84 14.58 -13.81
CA ALA A 270 -21.12 13.46 -14.69
C ALA A 270 -20.74 13.79 -16.15
N PRO A 271 -20.33 12.80 -16.97
CA PRO A 271 -20.26 11.38 -16.66
C PRO A 271 -18.96 10.96 -15.97
N PHE A 272 -19.04 10.06 -14.99
CA PHE A 272 -17.86 9.46 -14.39
C PHE A 272 -18.12 8.06 -13.79
N PRO A 273 -17.08 7.20 -13.74
CA PRO A 273 -17.08 6.00 -12.91
C PRO A 273 -16.52 6.28 -11.50
N THR A 274 -16.98 5.54 -10.50
CA THR A 274 -16.24 5.39 -9.24
C THR A 274 -14.95 4.59 -9.48
N PRO A 275 -13.97 4.64 -8.56
CA PRO A 275 -12.94 3.62 -8.49
C PRO A 275 -13.57 2.22 -8.40
N TRP A 276 -12.84 1.21 -8.85
CA TRP A 276 -13.25 -0.18 -8.67
C TRP A 276 -13.13 -0.58 -7.21
N ARG A 277 -14.09 -1.32 -6.67
CA ARG A 277 -13.97 -2.05 -5.41
C ARG A 277 -13.60 -3.48 -5.74
N THR A 278 -12.54 -3.99 -5.14
CA THR A 278 -11.94 -5.26 -5.53
C THR A 278 -11.98 -6.28 -4.40
N LEU A 279 -12.25 -7.52 -4.78
CA LEU A 279 -12.15 -8.69 -3.91
C LEU A 279 -11.26 -9.72 -4.62
N GLN A 280 -10.09 -10.01 -4.05
CA GLN A 280 -9.35 -11.20 -4.41
C GLN A 280 -9.82 -12.35 -3.53
N ILE A 281 -10.12 -13.53 -4.11
CA ILE A 281 -10.69 -14.68 -3.41
C ILE A 281 -9.95 -15.94 -3.86
N THR A 282 -9.10 -16.47 -2.98
CA THR A 282 -8.18 -17.56 -3.34
C THR A 282 -8.08 -18.64 -2.26
N ASN A 283 -7.41 -19.74 -2.58
CA ASN A 283 -7.27 -20.90 -1.68
C ASN A 283 -5.98 -20.85 -0.82
N SER A 284 -5.13 -19.85 -1.01
CA SER A 284 -3.89 -19.68 -0.24
C SER A 284 -3.41 -18.22 -0.27
N ALA A 285 -2.65 -17.80 0.74
CA ALA A 285 -2.08 -16.45 0.78
C ALA A 285 -1.14 -16.19 -0.42
N ALA A 286 -0.33 -17.19 -0.81
CA ALA A 286 0.51 -17.10 -2.00
C ALA A 286 -0.30 -16.84 -3.28
N ALA A 287 -1.50 -17.41 -3.40
CA ALA A 287 -2.38 -17.14 -4.53
C ALA A 287 -2.95 -15.71 -4.52
N LEU A 288 -3.17 -15.08 -3.35
CA LEU A 288 -3.49 -13.64 -3.29
C LEU A 288 -2.39 -12.79 -3.91
N TYR A 289 -1.12 -13.06 -3.54
CA TYR A 289 0.01 -12.34 -4.09
C TYR A 289 0.15 -12.55 -5.61
N ASN A 290 -0.02 -13.78 -6.08
CA ASN A 290 0.10 -14.11 -7.50
C ASN A 290 -1.05 -13.55 -8.35
N GLY A 291 -2.26 -13.40 -7.77
CA GLY A 291 -3.43 -12.81 -8.42
C GLY A 291 -3.54 -11.28 -8.33
N SER A 292 -2.52 -10.59 -7.83
CA SER A 292 -2.54 -9.13 -7.63
C SER A 292 -2.56 -8.33 -8.94
N ASP A 293 -2.33 -8.99 -10.09
CA ASP A 293 -2.56 -8.41 -11.42
C ASP A 293 -3.98 -7.87 -11.60
N LEU A 294 -4.96 -8.35 -10.81
CA LEU A 294 -6.31 -7.78 -10.75
C LEU A 294 -6.28 -6.25 -10.61
N ILE A 295 -5.43 -5.72 -9.72
CA ILE A 295 -5.35 -4.28 -9.45
C ILE A 295 -4.87 -3.53 -10.69
N LEU A 296 -3.84 -4.03 -11.38
CA LEU A 296 -3.36 -3.44 -12.63
C LEU A 296 -4.37 -3.57 -13.77
N ASN A 297 -4.99 -4.75 -13.94
CA ASN A 297 -5.93 -5.04 -15.02
C ASN A 297 -7.17 -4.14 -15.01
N LEU A 298 -7.54 -3.60 -13.84
CA LEU A 298 -8.65 -2.66 -13.65
C LEU A 298 -8.27 -1.18 -13.91
N ASN A 299 -6.99 -0.87 -14.13
CA ASN A 299 -6.53 0.48 -14.49
C ASN A 299 -6.55 0.70 -16.01
N GLU A 300 -6.61 1.96 -16.41
CA GLU A 300 -6.46 2.33 -17.82
C GLU A 300 -5.03 1.99 -18.34
N PRO A 301 -4.86 1.75 -19.65
CA PRO A 301 -3.54 1.61 -20.25
C PRO A 301 -2.67 2.87 -20.09
N ASN A 302 -1.35 2.70 -20.29
CA ASN A 302 -0.36 3.78 -20.24
C ASN A 302 -0.78 5.01 -21.07
N LYS A 303 -0.81 6.19 -20.43
CA LYS A 303 -1.14 7.49 -21.03
C LYS A 303 0.06 8.40 -21.28
N LEU A 304 1.26 7.97 -20.91
CA LEU A 304 2.50 8.75 -21.05
C LEU A 304 3.21 8.50 -22.39
N GLY A 305 2.74 7.54 -23.20
CA GLY A 305 3.41 7.19 -24.46
C GLY A 305 4.72 6.43 -24.19
N ASP A 306 5.82 6.87 -24.83
CA ASP A 306 7.14 6.29 -24.57
C ASP A 306 7.61 6.63 -23.14
N VAL A 307 7.82 5.58 -22.35
CA VAL A 307 8.31 5.64 -20.97
C VAL A 307 9.69 4.99 -20.82
N SER A 308 10.43 4.83 -21.92
CA SER A 308 11.78 4.29 -21.90
C SER A 308 12.76 5.09 -21.03
N TRP A 309 12.43 6.34 -20.69
CA TRP A 309 13.17 7.18 -19.76
C TRP A 309 12.99 6.78 -18.28
N VAL A 310 11.92 6.06 -17.92
CA VAL A 310 11.75 5.50 -16.57
C VAL A 310 12.64 4.27 -16.43
N LYS A 311 13.58 4.31 -15.48
CA LYS A 311 14.54 3.23 -15.23
C LYS A 311 14.32 2.64 -13.84
N PRO A 312 14.07 1.33 -13.71
CA PRO A 312 14.29 0.61 -12.46
C PRO A 312 15.77 0.65 -12.07
N TYR A 313 16.09 0.84 -10.79
CA TYR A 313 17.47 0.89 -10.31
C TYR A 313 17.60 0.64 -8.81
N LYS A 314 18.84 0.51 -8.34
CA LYS A 314 19.18 0.58 -6.90
C LYS A 314 19.86 1.88 -6.57
N TYR A 315 19.59 2.42 -5.38
CA TYR A 315 20.18 3.66 -4.88
C TYR A 315 20.64 3.53 -3.43
N VAL A 316 21.46 4.49 -3.01
CA VAL A 316 21.84 4.73 -1.62
C VAL A 316 21.39 6.15 -1.24
N GLY A 317 21.50 6.56 0.01
CA GLY A 317 21.11 7.93 0.35
C GLY A 317 21.70 8.48 1.62
N ILE A 318 21.91 9.80 1.60
CA ILE A 318 22.04 10.60 2.81
C ILE A 318 20.62 10.69 3.38
N TRP A 319 20.33 9.75 4.28
CA TRP A 319 18.98 9.48 4.80
C TRP A 319 19.04 8.86 6.20
N TRP A 320 19.54 7.62 6.31
CA TRP A 320 19.55 6.85 7.57
C TRP A 320 20.29 7.55 8.70
N GLY A 321 21.35 8.31 8.37
CA GLY A 321 22.09 9.10 9.35
C GLY A 321 21.22 10.12 10.12
N MET A 322 20.18 10.68 9.47
CA MET A 322 19.24 11.57 10.13
C MET A 322 18.28 10.80 11.05
N HIS A 323 17.76 9.65 10.60
CA HIS A 323 16.93 8.79 11.46
C HIS A 323 17.71 8.19 12.67
N LEU A 324 19.02 8.00 12.52
CA LEU A 324 19.92 7.60 13.63
C LEU A 324 20.30 8.77 14.55
N ASN A 325 19.88 10.00 14.25
CA ASN A 325 20.32 11.22 14.93
C ASN A 325 21.84 11.45 14.93
N THR A 326 22.56 10.89 13.95
CA THR A 326 23.99 11.17 13.74
C THR A 326 24.19 12.38 12.83
N TRP A 327 23.23 12.63 11.92
CA TRP A 327 23.13 13.81 11.07
C TRP A 327 21.84 14.59 11.32
N THR A 328 21.76 15.79 10.77
CA THR A 328 20.57 16.64 10.74
C THR A 328 20.15 16.93 9.30
N TRP A 329 18.85 17.13 9.07
CA TRP A 329 18.34 17.66 7.80
C TRP A 329 18.64 19.16 7.64
N GLU A 330 18.56 19.93 8.73
CA GLU A 330 18.88 21.35 8.73
C GLU A 330 20.39 21.62 8.66
N ALA A 331 20.74 22.78 8.11
CA ALA A 331 22.12 23.24 8.02
C ALA A 331 22.74 23.48 9.39
N GLY A 332 24.00 23.09 9.55
CA GLY A 332 24.73 23.18 10.81
C GLY A 332 25.88 22.17 10.89
N PRO A 333 26.54 22.03 12.05
CA PRO A 333 27.73 21.18 12.19
C PRO A 333 27.51 19.69 11.89
N ARG A 334 26.26 19.20 11.93
CA ARG A 334 25.88 17.81 11.66
C ARG A 334 25.04 17.65 10.39
N HIS A 335 24.98 18.68 9.54
CA HIS A 335 24.16 18.65 8.34
C HIS A 335 24.57 17.48 7.42
N GLY A 336 23.59 16.64 7.07
CA GLY A 336 23.81 15.48 6.19
C GLY A 336 24.11 15.91 4.76
N ALA A 337 23.26 16.77 4.18
CA ALA A 337 23.29 17.18 2.78
C ALA A 337 24.34 18.26 2.48
N THR A 338 25.61 17.89 2.62
CA THR A 338 26.73 18.73 2.20
C THR A 338 27.29 18.26 0.86
N THR A 339 27.97 19.17 0.15
CA THR A 339 28.72 18.86 -1.08
C THR A 339 29.74 17.74 -0.85
N THR A 340 30.42 17.74 0.29
CA THR A 340 31.44 16.75 0.65
C THR A 340 30.81 15.37 0.87
N ASN A 341 29.78 15.28 1.70
CA ASN A 341 29.10 14.01 1.99
C ASN A 341 28.47 13.43 0.72
N THR A 342 27.84 14.29 -0.10
CA THR A 342 27.19 13.85 -1.34
C THR A 342 28.20 13.28 -2.33
N LYS A 343 29.37 13.91 -2.50
CA LYS A 343 30.45 13.37 -3.34
C LYS A 343 30.96 12.01 -2.83
N ALA A 344 31.06 11.83 -1.51
CA ALA A 344 31.45 10.55 -0.91
C ALA A 344 30.42 9.44 -1.19
N TYR A 345 29.12 9.76 -1.10
CA TYR A 345 28.05 8.81 -1.46
C TYR A 345 28.03 8.51 -2.96
N ILE A 346 28.29 9.50 -3.82
CA ILE A 346 28.44 9.29 -5.27
C ILE A 346 29.60 8.34 -5.55
N ASP A 347 30.74 8.51 -4.87
CA ASP A 347 31.90 7.63 -5.02
C ASP A 347 31.58 6.19 -4.55
N PHE A 348 30.87 6.05 -3.45
CA PHE A 348 30.38 4.75 -2.97
C PHE A 348 29.41 4.10 -3.96
N ALA A 349 28.44 4.86 -4.47
CA ALA A 349 27.44 4.39 -5.43
C ALA A 349 28.12 3.90 -6.72
N ALA A 350 28.99 4.72 -7.31
CA ALA A 350 29.72 4.39 -8.53
C ALA A 350 30.60 3.14 -8.36
N LYS A 351 31.29 3.01 -7.23
CA LYS A 351 32.15 1.85 -6.93
C LYS A 351 31.36 0.54 -6.81
N ASN A 352 30.10 0.62 -6.37
CA ASN A 352 29.30 -0.56 -6.04
C ASN A 352 28.13 -0.83 -6.99
N GLY A 353 27.98 -0.03 -8.05
CA GLY A 353 26.97 -0.26 -9.09
C GLY A 353 25.57 0.27 -8.73
N PHE A 354 25.47 1.24 -7.82
CA PHE A 354 24.22 1.96 -7.57
C PHE A 354 24.08 3.11 -8.54
N ARG A 355 22.86 3.30 -9.07
CA ARG A 355 22.57 4.36 -10.04
C ARG A 355 22.28 5.69 -9.36
N GLY A 356 21.67 5.66 -8.18
CA GLY A 356 21.12 6.84 -7.51
C GLY A 356 21.77 7.15 -6.17
N VAL A 357 21.83 8.43 -5.84
CA VAL A 357 22.07 8.94 -4.47
C VAL A 357 20.94 9.88 -4.07
N LEU A 358 20.08 9.45 -3.16
CA LEU A 358 19.09 10.31 -2.50
C LEU A 358 19.80 11.26 -1.54
N VAL A 359 19.37 12.52 -1.51
CA VAL A 359 19.86 13.50 -0.54
C VAL A 359 18.69 14.30 0.04
N GLU A 360 18.33 14.01 1.29
CA GLU A 360 17.37 14.80 2.05
C GLU A 360 18.07 15.91 2.84
N GLY A 361 17.38 17.03 3.09
CA GLY A 361 17.98 18.19 3.77
C GLY A 361 18.67 19.18 2.84
N TRP A 362 18.65 18.97 1.51
CA TRP A 362 19.45 19.78 0.58
C TRP A 362 18.96 21.24 0.42
N ASN A 363 17.65 21.45 0.56
CA ASN A 363 16.95 22.69 0.27
C ASN A 363 16.65 23.51 1.52
N LYS A 364 16.41 24.82 1.41
CA LYS A 364 16.05 25.64 2.58
C LYS A 364 14.69 25.24 3.17
N GLY A 365 14.57 25.30 4.50
CA GLY A 365 13.29 25.19 5.23
C GLY A 365 13.22 24.09 6.30
N TRP A 366 14.34 23.41 6.60
CA TRP A 366 14.35 22.24 7.49
C TRP A 366 14.40 22.53 8.99
N GLU A 367 14.67 23.77 9.41
CA GLU A 367 14.93 24.16 10.81
C GLU A 367 13.76 23.90 11.78
N ASP A 368 12.55 23.68 11.24
CA ASP A 368 11.33 23.39 11.99
C ASP A 368 10.30 22.69 11.06
N TRP A 369 10.73 21.61 10.40
CA TRP A 369 10.02 21.07 9.23
C TRP A 369 8.68 20.39 9.58
N PHE A 370 8.67 19.53 10.60
CA PHE A 370 7.57 18.59 10.89
C PHE A 370 6.19 19.27 10.95
N GLY A 371 5.27 18.84 10.06
CA GLY A 371 3.89 19.31 9.99
C GLY A 371 3.71 20.81 9.70
N LYS A 372 4.76 21.55 9.30
CA LYS A 372 4.74 23.01 9.10
C LYS A 372 4.91 23.37 7.63
N GLY A 373 6.05 22.99 7.03
CA GLY A 373 6.32 23.15 5.60
C GLY A 373 6.25 24.57 5.01
N TYR A 374 6.11 25.61 5.84
CA TYR A 374 5.87 27.00 5.37
C TYR A 374 7.08 27.60 4.64
N ASN A 375 8.29 27.17 5.00
CA ASN A 375 9.53 27.78 4.57
C ASN A 375 10.27 26.95 3.51
N PHE A 376 9.70 25.83 3.06
CA PHE A 376 10.36 25.00 2.05
C PHE A 376 10.47 25.75 0.73
N SER A 377 11.71 25.85 0.25
CA SER A 377 11.98 26.16 -1.15
C SER A 377 12.26 24.87 -1.90
N PHE A 378 11.64 24.68 -3.05
CA PHE A 378 11.95 23.55 -3.94
C PHE A 378 12.93 23.94 -5.06
N THR A 379 13.56 25.10 -4.92
CA THR A 379 14.51 25.64 -5.92
C THR A 379 15.81 26.21 -5.33
N GLU A 380 15.87 26.41 -4.01
CA GLU A 380 17.04 26.97 -3.34
C GLU A 380 17.69 25.96 -2.39
N SER A 381 18.97 25.67 -2.61
CA SER A 381 19.79 24.84 -1.73
C SER A 381 20.33 25.61 -0.52
N TYR A 382 20.72 24.89 0.52
CA TYR A 382 21.60 25.44 1.57
C TYR A 382 22.98 25.81 1.00
N PRO A 383 23.72 26.77 1.62
CA PRO A 383 25.01 27.23 1.11
C PRO A 383 26.12 26.17 1.02
N ASP A 384 26.02 25.09 1.79
CA ASP A 384 26.96 23.96 1.81
C ASP A 384 26.60 22.84 0.81
N PHE A 385 25.51 23.00 0.05
CA PHE A 385 25.05 22.09 -1.01
C PHE A 385 25.10 22.76 -2.39
N ASP A 386 26.21 22.53 -3.12
CA ASP A 386 26.42 23.02 -4.49
C ASP A 386 25.81 22.04 -5.50
N LEU A 387 24.50 22.16 -5.73
CA LEU A 387 23.73 21.31 -6.65
C LEU A 387 24.35 21.19 -8.06
N PRO A 388 24.75 22.29 -8.73
CA PRO A 388 25.45 22.20 -10.02
C PRO A 388 26.71 21.34 -9.96
N ALA A 389 27.58 21.56 -8.98
CA ALA A 389 28.88 20.86 -8.91
C ALA A 389 28.74 19.37 -8.59
N ILE A 390 27.82 19.01 -7.68
CA ILE A 390 27.58 17.60 -7.32
C ILE A 390 26.84 16.84 -8.43
N SER A 391 25.89 17.47 -9.11
CA SER A 391 25.20 16.87 -10.27
C SER A 391 26.22 16.55 -11.37
N ALA A 392 27.05 17.53 -11.74
CA ALA A 392 28.10 17.31 -12.74
C ALA A 392 29.10 16.22 -12.32
N TYR A 393 29.43 16.14 -11.02
CA TYR A 393 30.31 15.08 -10.48
C TYR A 393 29.67 13.69 -10.56
N GLY A 394 28.38 13.57 -10.22
CA GLY A 394 27.59 12.34 -10.31
C GLY A 394 27.48 11.86 -11.75
N LEU A 395 27.05 12.72 -12.66
CA LEU A 395 26.88 12.37 -14.08
C LEU A 395 28.19 11.89 -14.72
N LYS A 396 29.34 12.51 -14.36
CA LYS A 396 30.68 12.04 -14.81
C LYS A 396 31.00 10.61 -14.36
N LYS A 397 30.37 10.14 -13.28
CA LYS A 397 30.55 8.79 -12.70
C LYS A 397 29.40 7.83 -13.04
N GLY A 398 28.42 8.27 -13.83
CA GLY A 398 27.21 7.48 -14.13
C GLY A 398 26.26 7.34 -12.96
N VAL A 399 26.33 8.24 -11.97
CA VAL A 399 25.45 8.26 -10.79
C VAL A 399 24.56 9.50 -10.86
N HIS A 400 23.25 9.30 -10.79
CA HIS A 400 22.26 10.36 -10.73
C HIS A 400 21.97 10.73 -9.28
N LEU A 401 21.66 12.00 -9.02
CA LEU A 401 21.02 12.37 -7.77
C LEU A 401 19.55 11.93 -7.86
N VAL A 402 19.03 11.40 -6.75
CA VAL A 402 17.59 11.23 -6.55
C VAL A 402 17.12 12.46 -5.79
N GLY A 403 16.21 13.23 -6.40
CA GLY A 403 15.70 14.47 -5.80
C GLY A 403 14.84 14.19 -4.56
N HIS A 404 14.67 15.21 -3.73
CA HIS A 404 13.81 15.13 -2.55
C HIS A 404 12.94 16.39 -2.40
N ASN A 405 11.63 16.20 -2.32
CA ASN A 405 10.62 17.24 -2.13
C ASN A 405 9.70 16.86 -0.95
N GLU A 406 10.19 17.04 0.28
CA GLU A 406 9.37 16.99 1.49
C GLU A 406 8.49 18.23 1.58
N THR A 407 7.20 18.06 1.87
CA THR A 407 6.23 19.16 1.93
C THR A 407 5.71 19.47 3.33
N SER A 408 5.89 18.55 4.26
CA SER A 408 5.33 18.52 5.61
C SER A 408 3.82 18.76 5.62
N GLY A 409 3.17 18.05 4.69
CA GLY A 409 1.75 18.15 4.39
C GLY A 409 1.34 19.45 3.70
N ASN A 410 2.22 20.42 3.48
CA ASN A 410 1.85 21.75 2.99
C ASN A 410 1.84 21.86 1.47
N VAL A 411 0.84 21.23 0.88
CA VAL A 411 0.62 21.19 -0.57
C VAL A 411 0.42 22.59 -1.18
N SER A 412 -0.19 23.50 -0.42
CA SER A 412 -0.41 24.87 -0.85
C SER A 412 0.87 25.69 -1.09
N VAL A 413 1.99 25.28 -0.48
CA VAL A 413 3.33 25.85 -0.71
C VAL A 413 4.06 25.11 -1.83
N TYR A 414 3.81 23.80 -1.97
CA TYR A 414 4.47 22.98 -2.98
C TYR A 414 3.95 23.22 -4.39
N GLU A 415 2.62 23.19 -4.62
CA GLU A 415 2.04 23.30 -5.96
C GLU A 415 2.52 24.51 -6.77
N PRO A 416 2.60 25.74 -6.22
CA PRO A 416 3.10 26.89 -6.97
C PRO A 416 4.59 26.81 -7.33
N GLN A 417 5.38 26.01 -6.62
CA GLN A 417 6.82 25.83 -6.84
C GLN A 417 7.16 24.57 -7.64
N MET A 418 6.20 23.64 -7.76
CA MET A 418 6.41 22.27 -8.26
C MET A 418 7.05 22.25 -9.66
N GLU A 419 6.50 23.00 -10.61
CA GLU A 419 7.01 23.02 -11.99
C GLU A 419 8.42 23.63 -12.08
N ALA A 420 8.70 24.68 -11.28
CA ALA A 420 10.03 25.28 -11.21
C ALA A 420 11.05 24.32 -10.59
N GLY A 421 10.66 23.56 -9.56
CA GLY A 421 11.48 22.51 -8.95
C GLY A 421 11.80 21.38 -9.94
N PHE A 422 10.80 20.88 -10.68
CA PHE A 422 11.04 19.85 -11.70
C PHE A 422 11.92 20.35 -12.84
N LYS A 423 11.75 21.59 -13.29
CA LYS A 423 12.63 22.21 -14.28
C LYS A 423 14.08 22.34 -13.78
N LEU A 424 14.27 22.63 -12.49
CA LEU A 424 15.59 22.65 -11.86
C LEU A 424 16.23 21.26 -11.87
N TYR A 425 15.45 20.23 -11.50
CA TYR A 425 15.89 18.85 -11.50
C TYR A 425 16.28 18.36 -12.90
N GLU A 426 15.43 18.59 -13.91
CA GLU A 426 15.73 18.26 -15.31
C GLU A 426 17.03 18.93 -15.77
N LYS A 427 17.21 20.23 -15.47
CA LYS A 427 18.43 20.98 -15.80
C LYS A 427 19.71 20.33 -15.26
N TYR A 428 19.62 19.68 -14.10
CA TYR A 428 20.75 19.02 -13.44
C TYR A 428 20.70 17.48 -13.54
N GLY A 429 19.94 16.93 -14.50
CA GLY A 429 19.95 15.50 -14.82
C GLY A 429 19.37 14.59 -13.73
N VAL A 430 18.52 15.13 -12.86
CA VAL A 430 17.71 14.36 -11.90
C VAL A 430 16.50 13.82 -12.64
N ASP A 431 16.33 12.50 -12.62
CA ASP A 431 15.25 11.78 -13.33
C ASP A 431 14.34 10.98 -12.40
N SER A 432 14.54 11.10 -11.08
CA SER A 432 13.64 10.57 -10.08
C SER A 432 13.62 11.45 -8.83
N VAL A 433 12.46 11.54 -8.18
CA VAL A 433 12.24 12.37 -7.00
C VAL A 433 11.43 11.60 -5.96
N LYS A 434 11.94 11.53 -4.74
CA LYS A 434 11.16 11.19 -3.55
C LYS A 434 10.37 12.43 -3.12
N THR A 435 9.06 12.31 -2.99
CA THR A 435 8.18 13.35 -2.40
C THR A 435 7.68 12.88 -1.04
N GLY A 436 7.53 13.76 -0.06
CA GLY A 436 6.98 13.43 1.27
C GLY A 436 5.90 14.42 1.72
N TYR A 437 4.97 13.94 2.54
CA TYR A 437 3.79 14.68 3.00
C TYR A 437 3.56 14.50 4.50
N VAL A 438 4.65 14.54 5.28
CA VAL A 438 4.64 14.35 6.73
C VAL A 438 3.75 15.38 7.43
N ALA A 439 2.57 14.92 7.80
CA ALA A 439 1.64 15.58 8.68
C ALA A 439 0.77 14.52 9.35
N ASP A 440 0.33 14.82 10.57
CA ASP A 440 -0.72 14.01 11.20
C ASP A 440 -1.97 14.01 10.32
N ALA A 441 -2.82 13.01 10.48
CA ALA A 441 -4.06 12.90 9.74
C ALA A 441 -4.94 14.15 9.89
N GLY A 442 -5.44 14.65 8.76
CA GLY A 442 -6.11 15.94 8.68
C GLY A 442 -5.15 17.15 8.68
N GLY A 443 -3.84 16.94 8.72
CA GLY A 443 -2.81 17.98 8.77
C GLY A 443 -2.34 18.48 7.40
N ALA A 444 -2.66 17.76 6.32
CA ALA A 444 -2.32 18.21 4.96
C ALA A 444 -3.05 19.52 4.64
N ARG A 445 -2.38 20.45 3.97
CA ARG A 445 -2.89 21.80 3.69
C ARG A 445 -3.07 22.00 2.20
N VAL A 446 -4.32 22.07 1.77
CA VAL A 446 -4.71 22.27 0.37
C VAL A 446 -5.36 23.64 0.19
N LYS A 447 -5.25 24.19 -1.02
CA LYS A 447 -5.91 25.46 -1.37
C LYS A 447 -7.31 25.18 -1.91
N ALA A 448 -8.34 25.72 -1.26
CA ALA A 448 -9.72 25.64 -1.71
C ALA A 448 -9.97 26.54 -2.95
N PRO A 449 -11.06 26.32 -3.70
CA PRO A 449 -11.41 27.14 -4.87
C PRO A 449 -11.55 28.65 -4.58
N ASP A 450 -11.96 29.02 -3.36
CA ASP A 450 -12.04 30.43 -2.90
C ASP A 450 -10.68 31.03 -2.52
N GLY A 451 -9.60 30.25 -2.62
CA GLY A 451 -8.24 30.62 -2.27
C GLY A 451 -7.86 30.41 -0.81
N SER A 452 -8.79 30.02 0.07
CA SER A 452 -8.52 29.73 1.48
C SER A 452 -7.74 28.43 1.66
N ILE A 453 -6.92 28.35 2.71
CA ILE A 453 -6.22 27.11 3.07
C ILE A 453 -7.13 26.23 3.92
N ARG A 454 -7.24 24.94 3.57
CA ARG A 454 -8.02 23.93 4.28
C ARG A 454 -7.14 22.76 4.69
N TYR A 455 -7.51 22.16 5.81
CA TYR A 455 -6.87 21.00 6.40
C TYR A 455 -7.57 19.73 5.92
N ALA A 456 -6.83 18.84 5.26
CA ALA A 456 -7.33 17.69 4.54
C ALA A 456 -6.64 16.40 4.99
N TRP A 457 -7.30 15.28 4.74
CA TRP A 457 -6.73 13.95 4.93
C TRP A 457 -5.80 13.60 3.75
N ASN A 458 -4.71 12.89 4.01
CA ASN A 458 -3.76 12.44 2.98
C ASN A 458 -4.42 11.61 1.87
N ASP A 459 -5.58 11.03 2.13
CA ASP A 459 -6.34 10.14 1.24
C ASP A 459 -7.74 10.70 0.87
N SER A 460 -7.98 11.98 1.16
CA SER A 460 -9.14 12.75 0.67
C SER A 460 -9.12 12.95 -0.85
N GLN A 461 -10.27 13.29 -1.45
CA GLN A 461 -10.37 13.58 -2.89
C GLN A 461 -9.38 14.68 -3.32
N GLU A 462 -9.16 15.69 -2.49
CA GLU A 462 -8.26 16.80 -2.74
C GLU A 462 -6.81 16.35 -2.83
N MET A 463 -6.36 15.50 -1.89
CA MET A 463 -5.01 14.95 -1.92
C MET A 463 -4.83 13.93 -3.05
N VAL A 464 -5.83 13.10 -3.36
CA VAL A 464 -5.82 12.21 -4.53
C VAL A 464 -5.60 13.01 -5.83
N ARG A 465 -6.28 14.15 -5.99
CA ARG A 465 -6.05 15.07 -7.11
C ARG A 465 -4.63 15.63 -7.10
N HIS A 466 -4.12 16.01 -5.93
CA HIS A 466 -2.76 16.52 -5.80
C HIS A 466 -1.67 15.52 -6.24
N TYR A 467 -1.71 14.28 -5.74
CA TYR A 467 -0.69 13.30 -6.12
C TYR A 467 -0.68 13.06 -7.63
N LEU A 468 -1.86 12.98 -8.24
CA LEU A 468 -1.97 12.83 -9.68
C LEU A 468 -1.47 14.06 -10.44
N LEU A 469 -1.73 15.27 -9.94
CA LEU A 469 -1.15 16.50 -10.47
C LEU A 469 0.38 16.46 -10.41
N ASN A 470 0.94 15.99 -9.29
CA ASN A 470 2.39 15.86 -9.13
C ASN A 470 3.00 14.88 -10.13
N VAL A 471 2.46 13.66 -10.20
CA VAL A 471 2.92 12.59 -11.09
C VAL A 471 2.84 13.01 -12.56
N THR A 472 1.72 13.62 -12.98
CA THR A 472 1.53 14.04 -14.37
C THR A 472 2.34 15.28 -14.73
N THR A 473 2.63 16.17 -13.78
CA THR A 473 3.54 17.29 -14.00
C THR A 473 4.97 16.81 -14.11
N ALA A 474 5.43 15.91 -13.23
CA ALA A 474 6.76 15.30 -13.28
C ALA A 474 7.04 14.59 -14.61
N ALA A 475 6.03 13.92 -15.18
CA ALA A 475 6.15 13.25 -16.46
C ALA A 475 6.52 14.19 -17.63
N LYS A 476 6.12 15.47 -17.58
CA LYS A 476 6.51 16.49 -18.59
C LYS A 476 8.01 16.77 -18.62
N TYR A 477 8.71 16.43 -17.53
CA TYR A 477 10.15 16.63 -17.32
C TYR A 477 10.93 15.32 -17.30
N HIS A 478 10.29 14.20 -17.68
CA HIS A 478 10.87 12.86 -17.62
C HIS A 478 11.37 12.48 -16.21
N ILE A 479 10.60 12.85 -15.19
CA ILE A 479 10.89 12.55 -13.78
C ILE A 479 9.96 11.45 -13.27
N ALA A 480 10.56 10.39 -12.71
CA ALA A 480 9.87 9.37 -11.95
C ALA A 480 9.60 9.82 -10.51
N ILE A 481 8.47 9.43 -9.94
CA ILE A 481 8.02 9.83 -8.61
C ILE A 481 7.94 8.62 -7.69
N ASP A 482 8.55 8.78 -6.52
CA ASP A 482 8.41 7.92 -5.35
C ASP A 482 7.72 8.71 -4.24
N THR A 483 6.57 8.25 -3.75
CA THR A 483 5.72 9.04 -2.84
C THR A 483 5.71 8.46 -1.43
N HIS A 484 6.30 9.17 -0.47
CA HIS A 484 6.15 8.92 0.97
C HIS A 484 4.93 9.70 1.51
N GLU A 485 4.36 9.26 2.64
CA GLU A 485 3.00 9.62 3.14
C GLU A 485 1.92 9.75 2.04
N PRO A 486 1.83 8.76 1.13
CA PRO A 486 1.06 8.87 -0.10
C PRO A 486 -0.43 8.59 0.12
N ILE A 487 -1.22 8.72 -0.94
CA ILE A 487 -2.37 7.84 -1.10
C ILE A 487 -1.90 6.39 -1.29
N LYS A 488 -2.59 5.40 -0.72
CA LYS A 488 -2.35 3.97 -1.02
C LYS A 488 -2.30 3.67 -2.53
N ASP A 489 -1.54 2.66 -2.94
CA ASP A 489 -1.50 2.24 -4.34
C ASP A 489 -2.86 1.66 -4.75
N THR A 490 -3.26 1.88 -5.99
CA THR A 490 -4.49 1.36 -6.60
C THR A 490 -4.25 0.96 -8.06
N GLY A 491 -2.99 0.72 -8.45
CA GLY A 491 -2.56 0.25 -9.78
C GLY A 491 -2.29 1.35 -10.80
N LEU A 492 -2.33 2.63 -10.40
CA LEU A 492 -2.16 3.76 -11.33
C LEU A 492 -0.79 3.81 -12.03
N ARG A 493 0.19 3.04 -11.57
CA ARG A 493 1.46 2.81 -12.28
C ARG A 493 1.27 2.20 -13.69
N ARG A 494 0.14 1.53 -13.97
CA ARG A 494 -0.20 1.10 -15.34
C ARG A 494 -0.50 2.30 -16.24
N THR A 495 -1.29 3.24 -15.74
CA THR A 495 -1.71 4.45 -16.47
C THR A 495 -0.57 5.46 -16.55
N TYR A 496 0.19 5.60 -15.47
CA TYR A 496 1.30 6.56 -15.32
C TYR A 496 2.57 5.82 -14.86
N PRO A 497 3.33 5.19 -15.77
CA PRO A 497 4.50 4.39 -15.42
C PRO A 497 5.66 5.17 -14.81
N ASN A 498 5.58 6.50 -14.67
CA ASN A 498 6.56 7.27 -13.90
C ASN A 498 6.25 7.30 -12.40
N TRP A 499 5.08 6.84 -11.94
CA TRP A 499 4.80 6.64 -10.53
C TRP A 499 5.36 5.29 -10.08
N VAL A 500 6.66 5.27 -9.79
CA VAL A 500 7.46 4.04 -9.71
C VAL A 500 7.28 3.29 -8.39
N SER A 501 7.14 4.02 -7.28
CA SER A 501 6.95 3.43 -5.96
C SER A 501 6.26 4.43 -5.03
N ARG A 502 5.94 3.94 -3.83
CA ARG A 502 5.45 4.74 -2.71
C ARG A 502 5.74 4.02 -1.40
N GLU A 503 5.71 4.71 -0.27
CA GLU A 503 5.79 4.07 1.04
C GLU A 503 4.39 3.58 1.48
N GLY A 504 3.61 4.41 2.18
CA GLY A 504 2.20 4.13 2.50
C GLY A 504 1.97 2.94 3.43
N GLN A 505 2.95 2.65 4.30
CA GLN A 505 2.91 1.76 5.46
C GLN A 505 4.26 1.90 6.20
N ARG A 506 4.38 1.49 7.47
CA ARG A 506 5.66 1.54 8.22
C ARG A 506 6.81 0.88 7.46
N GLY A 507 7.77 1.69 7.00
CA GLY A 507 9.01 1.25 6.38
C GLY A 507 10.13 0.96 7.39
N MET A 508 11.38 0.92 6.90
CA MET A 508 12.57 0.72 7.73
C MET A 508 12.83 1.87 8.71
N GLU A 509 12.36 3.08 8.44
CA GLU A 509 12.53 4.23 9.35
C GLU A 509 11.97 3.97 10.76
N TYR A 510 10.85 3.26 10.87
CA TYR A 510 10.30 2.85 12.16
C TYR A 510 11.19 1.87 12.93
N ASN A 511 12.14 1.22 12.27
CA ASN A 511 13.18 0.43 12.93
C ASN A 511 14.34 1.29 13.45
N ALA A 512 14.43 2.58 13.12
CA ALA A 512 15.34 3.50 13.80
C ALA A 512 14.77 3.97 15.14
N TRP A 513 13.53 4.46 15.16
CA TRP A 513 13.01 5.27 16.27
C TRP A 513 11.59 4.88 16.74
N GLY A 514 10.92 3.93 16.09
CA GLY A 514 9.56 3.53 16.47
C GLY A 514 9.51 2.95 17.90
N GLU A 515 8.41 3.24 18.61
CA GLU A 515 8.13 2.70 19.94
C GLU A 515 6.74 2.05 19.97
N PRO A 516 6.63 0.73 19.73
CA PRO A 516 7.72 -0.20 19.40
C PRO A 516 8.23 -0.05 17.96
N GLN A 517 9.42 -0.58 17.68
CA GLN A 517 9.93 -0.83 16.32
C GLN A 517 9.03 -1.85 15.59
N ASN A 518 9.27 -2.08 14.30
CA ASN A 518 8.49 -3.09 13.57
C ASN A 518 8.78 -4.48 14.18
N PRO A 519 7.75 -5.29 14.49
CA PRO A 519 7.93 -6.63 15.02
C PRO A 519 8.42 -7.60 13.92
N PRO A 520 8.99 -8.76 14.29
CA PRO A 520 9.48 -9.74 13.32
C PRO A 520 8.47 -10.20 12.26
N GLU A 521 7.17 -10.23 12.58
CA GLU A 521 6.10 -10.58 11.64
C GLU A 521 5.77 -9.50 10.59
N HIS A 522 6.28 -8.27 10.74
CA HIS A 522 5.85 -7.11 9.96
C HIS A 522 5.98 -7.32 8.45
N GLU A 523 7.13 -7.79 7.97
CA GLU A 523 7.32 -7.96 6.53
C GLU A 523 6.51 -9.13 5.96
N ALA A 524 6.22 -10.16 6.77
CA ALA A 524 5.31 -11.23 6.38
C ALA A 524 3.85 -10.74 6.31
N ASN A 525 3.46 -9.79 7.17
CA ASN A 525 2.18 -9.09 7.04
C ASN A 525 2.12 -8.28 5.74
N LEU A 526 3.12 -7.42 5.49
CA LEU A 526 3.18 -6.55 4.31
C LEU A 526 2.96 -7.33 3.00
N VAL A 527 3.59 -8.50 2.83
CA VAL A 527 3.48 -9.32 1.61
C VAL A 527 2.02 -9.63 1.23
N PHE A 528 1.17 -9.85 2.23
CA PHE A 528 -0.22 -10.26 2.01
C PHE A 528 -1.24 -9.17 2.35
N THR A 529 -0.79 -7.93 2.58
CA THR A 529 -1.63 -6.74 2.76
C THR A 529 -1.12 -5.62 1.85
N ARG A 530 -0.24 -4.74 2.33
CA ARG A 530 0.30 -3.58 1.60
C ARG A 530 0.87 -3.93 0.21
N MET A 531 1.54 -5.07 0.06
CA MET A 531 2.14 -5.47 -1.22
C MET A 531 1.12 -5.99 -2.25
N LEU A 532 -0.14 -6.24 -1.85
CA LEU A 532 -1.22 -6.58 -2.78
C LEU A 532 -1.67 -5.36 -3.61
N SER A 533 -1.41 -4.14 -3.15
CA SER A 533 -1.78 -2.92 -3.87
C SER A 533 -0.75 -2.49 -4.92
N GLY A 534 0.55 -2.69 -4.65
CA GLY A 534 1.62 -2.24 -5.53
C GLY A 534 2.99 -2.18 -4.85
N PRO A 535 4.04 -1.70 -5.55
CA PRO A 535 5.40 -1.62 -5.02
C PRO A 535 5.49 -0.75 -3.76
N MET A 536 6.47 -1.06 -2.91
CA MET A 536 6.75 -0.30 -1.69
C MET A 536 8.22 0.10 -1.61
N ASP A 537 8.51 1.38 -1.44
CA ASP A 537 9.85 1.83 -1.03
C ASP A 537 10.05 1.57 0.47
N PHE A 538 10.34 0.31 0.81
CA PHE A 538 10.53 -0.12 2.21
C PHE A 538 11.87 0.34 2.80
N THR A 539 12.84 0.70 1.95
CA THR A 539 14.24 0.99 2.28
C THR A 539 14.99 -0.14 3.02
N PRO A 540 15.12 -1.35 2.42
CA PRO A 540 15.75 -2.50 3.08
C PRO A 540 17.28 -2.39 3.20
N GLY A 541 17.89 -3.38 3.84
CA GLY A 541 19.34 -3.63 3.75
C GLY A 541 20.18 -3.02 4.86
N ILE A 542 19.63 -2.87 6.08
CA ILE A 542 20.38 -2.42 7.26
C ILE A 542 21.26 -3.55 7.81
N LEU A 543 22.45 -3.75 7.23
CA LEU A 543 23.35 -4.84 7.61
C LEU A 543 24.00 -4.67 8.99
N SER A 544 24.05 -3.44 9.50
CA SER A 544 24.43 -3.15 10.90
C SER A 544 23.38 -3.59 11.90
N LEU A 545 22.14 -3.82 11.45
CA LEU A 545 20.97 -4.17 12.27
C LEU A 545 20.80 -3.22 13.46
N GLN A 546 21.07 -1.94 13.25
CA GLN A 546 21.12 -0.93 14.29
C GLN A 546 20.23 0.26 13.90
N GLY A 547 19.25 0.54 14.75
CA GLY A 547 18.47 1.77 14.75
C GLY A 547 19.10 2.83 15.66
N GLN A 548 18.31 3.81 16.10
CA GLN A 548 18.77 4.89 16.97
C GLN A 548 19.08 4.37 18.38
N GLY A 549 20.31 3.87 18.58
CA GLY A 549 20.74 3.29 19.86
C GLY A 549 20.04 1.96 20.23
N LYS A 550 19.17 1.42 19.37
CA LYS A 550 18.44 0.17 19.59
C LYS A 550 18.71 -0.87 18.49
N PRO A 551 18.94 -2.15 18.84
CA PRO A 551 19.09 -3.22 17.86
C PRO A 551 17.77 -3.44 17.10
N ILE A 552 17.85 -3.66 15.80
CA ILE A 552 16.69 -4.07 14.97
C ILE A 552 16.45 -5.57 15.16
N ALA A 553 15.17 -5.95 15.33
CA ALA A 553 14.71 -7.34 15.47
C ALA A 553 14.67 -8.07 14.11
N SER A 554 15.85 -8.29 13.53
CA SER A 554 16.04 -8.95 12.22
C SER A 554 17.41 -9.66 12.20
N THR A 555 17.61 -10.57 11.26
CA THR A 555 18.94 -11.09 10.89
C THR A 555 19.50 -10.43 9.63
N GLN A 556 20.80 -10.58 9.36
CA GLN A 556 21.39 -10.11 8.10
C GLN A 556 20.78 -10.82 6.88
N ALA A 557 20.51 -12.12 6.97
CA ALA A 557 19.93 -12.87 5.85
C ALA A 557 18.51 -12.40 5.52
N LYS A 558 17.70 -12.07 6.55
CA LYS A 558 16.40 -11.41 6.34
C LYS A 558 16.54 -10.09 5.57
N GLN A 559 17.47 -9.22 5.97
CA GLN A 559 17.71 -7.94 5.28
C GLN A 559 18.06 -8.11 3.79
N LEU A 560 18.76 -9.19 3.43
CA LEU A 560 19.03 -9.54 2.03
C LEU A 560 17.77 -10.06 1.32
N ALA A 561 16.98 -10.90 1.98
CA ALA A 561 15.76 -11.48 1.41
C ALA A 561 14.72 -10.41 1.04
N LEU A 562 14.68 -9.28 1.75
CA LEU A 562 13.73 -8.19 1.50
C LEU A 562 13.82 -7.60 0.09
N TYR A 563 14.99 -7.61 -0.55
CA TYR A 563 15.14 -7.15 -1.95
C TYR A 563 14.37 -8.01 -2.96
N VAL A 564 14.02 -9.25 -2.59
CA VAL A 564 13.21 -10.15 -3.40
C VAL A 564 11.78 -10.22 -2.87
N VAL A 565 11.59 -10.22 -1.55
CA VAL A 565 10.26 -10.36 -0.96
C VAL A 565 9.39 -9.11 -1.17
N LEU A 566 9.94 -7.92 -0.92
CA LEU A 566 9.22 -6.66 -1.05
C LEU A 566 9.55 -6.01 -2.40
N TYR A 567 8.67 -6.19 -3.37
CA TYR A 567 8.88 -5.65 -4.72
C TYR A 567 8.86 -4.11 -4.75
N SER A 568 9.86 -3.54 -5.42
CA SER A 568 9.88 -2.15 -5.88
C SER A 568 10.83 -2.04 -7.07
N PRO A 569 10.51 -1.27 -8.13
CA PRO A 569 11.43 -1.03 -9.24
C PRO A 569 12.61 -0.15 -8.83
N ILE A 570 12.49 0.59 -7.72
CA ILE A 570 13.58 1.34 -7.09
C ILE A 570 13.84 0.79 -5.70
N GLN A 571 15.06 0.31 -5.44
CA GLN A 571 15.40 -0.32 -4.16
C GLN A 571 16.57 0.40 -3.50
N MET A 572 16.37 0.82 -2.25
CA MET A 572 17.43 1.42 -1.46
C MET A 572 18.38 0.36 -0.87
N ALA A 573 19.67 0.68 -0.82
CA ALA A 573 20.60 0.16 0.17
C ALA A 573 20.72 1.20 1.28
N ALA A 574 19.90 1.04 2.32
CA ALA A 574 19.59 2.09 3.28
C ALA A 574 20.67 2.36 4.33
N ASP A 575 21.55 1.40 4.61
CA ASP A 575 22.57 1.56 5.67
C ASP A 575 23.66 2.55 5.26
N LEU A 576 24.47 2.96 6.22
CA LEU A 576 25.62 3.82 5.97
C LEU A 576 26.72 3.05 5.19
N PRO A 577 27.43 3.69 4.25
CA PRO A 577 28.52 3.09 3.47
C PRO A 577 29.56 2.32 4.29
N GLU A 578 29.94 2.83 5.46
CA GLU A 578 30.87 2.21 6.38
C GLU A 578 30.36 0.88 6.97
N ASN A 579 29.04 0.70 7.08
CA ASN A 579 28.45 -0.55 7.55
C ASN A 579 28.48 -1.60 6.44
N TYR A 580 28.20 -1.23 5.19
CA TYR A 580 28.42 -2.13 4.05
C TYR A 580 29.88 -2.56 3.92
N ALA A 581 30.84 -1.67 4.21
CA ALA A 581 32.26 -2.00 4.19
C ALA A 581 32.66 -3.05 5.24
N LYS A 582 31.95 -3.13 6.38
CA LYS A 582 32.17 -4.17 7.42
C LYS A 582 31.64 -5.54 6.99
N TYR A 583 30.66 -5.59 6.10
CA TYR A 583 29.98 -6.82 5.67
C TYR A 583 30.05 -7.03 4.15
N PRO A 584 31.26 -7.11 3.55
CA PRO A 584 31.42 -7.15 2.09
C PRO A 584 30.81 -8.42 1.46
N LYS A 585 30.77 -9.54 2.20
CA LYS A 585 30.17 -10.79 1.71
C LYS A 585 28.64 -10.68 1.61
N PRO A 586 27.87 -10.37 2.69
CA PRO A 586 26.44 -10.10 2.56
C PRO A 586 26.10 -9.00 1.54
N PHE A 587 26.89 -7.92 1.51
CA PHE A 587 26.66 -6.80 0.58
C PHE A 587 26.75 -7.20 -0.90
N GLN A 588 27.45 -8.29 -1.24
CA GLN A 588 27.52 -8.77 -2.61
C GLN A 588 26.14 -9.17 -3.17
N PHE A 589 25.24 -9.71 -2.34
CA PHE A 589 23.87 -9.99 -2.76
C PHE A 589 23.12 -8.71 -3.17
N ILE A 590 23.23 -7.65 -2.36
CA ILE A 590 22.59 -6.34 -2.63
C ILE A 590 23.11 -5.75 -3.94
N LYS A 591 24.41 -5.92 -4.24
CA LYS A 591 25.00 -5.51 -5.51
C LYS A 591 24.48 -6.32 -6.70
N ASP A 592 24.20 -7.60 -6.49
CA ASP A 592 23.81 -8.53 -7.55
C ASP A 592 22.30 -8.56 -7.86
N VAL A 593 21.43 -8.31 -6.89
CA VAL A 593 19.97 -8.44 -7.05
C VAL A 593 19.36 -7.36 -7.97
N PRO A 594 18.57 -7.70 -9.01
CA PRO A 594 17.93 -6.70 -9.87
C PRO A 594 16.69 -6.11 -9.19
N THR A 595 16.01 -5.19 -9.87
CA THR A 595 14.76 -4.57 -9.39
C THR A 595 13.62 -4.63 -10.41
N ASP A 596 13.86 -5.17 -11.60
CA ASP A 596 12.86 -5.38 -12.66
C ASP A 596 12.86 -6.85 -13.06
N TRP A 597 11.67 -7.44 -13.20
CA TRP A 597 11.51 -8.88 -13.20
C TRP A 597 10.74 -9.36 -14.43
N GLU A 598 11.22 -10.42 -15.07
CA GLU A 598 10.50 -11.11 -16.14
C GLU A 598 9.25 -11.82 -15.57
N GLN A 599 9.39 -12.41 -14.39
CA GLN A 599 8.35 -13.16 -13.71
C GLN A 599 8.57 -13.13 -12.19
N SER A 600 7.47 -13.14 -11.43
CA SER A 600 7.47 -13.27 -9.98
C SER A 600 6.43 -14.28 -9.52
N ILE A 601 6.81 -15.12 -8.56
CA ILE A 601 5.96 -16.19 -8.02
C ILE A 601 6.13 -16.25 -6.51
N ALA A 602 5.06 -15.97 -5.76
CA ALA A 602 4.98 -16.41 -4.37
C ALA A 602 4.75 -17.93 -4.36
N LEU A 603 5.72 -18.66 -3.81
CA LEU A 603 5.68 -20.12 -3.75
C LEU A 603 4.79 -20.60 -2.60
N ASN A 604 4.90 -19.93 -1.46
CA ASN A 604 4.16 -20.23 -0.25
C ASN A 604 4.21 -19.01 0.70
N GLY A 605 3.38 -19.07 1.73
CA GLY A 605 3.38 -18.12 2.84
C GLY A 605 2.06 -18.11 3.58
N GLU A 606 2.05 -17.40 4.70
CA GLU A 606 0.90 -17.18 5.57
C GLU A 606 1.01 -15.76 6.17
N PRO A 607 -0.07 -14.95 6.19
CA PRO A 607 -0.01 -13.57 6.69
C PRO A 607 0.45 -13.50 8.14
N GLY A 608 1.49 -12.69 8.37
CA GLY A 608 2.12 -12.52 9.68
C GLY A 608 3.08 -13.64 10.09
N ASP A 609 3.19 -14.72 9.30
CA ASP A 609 4.00 -15.88 9.68
C ASP A 609 5.26 -15.99 8.80
N PHE A 610 5.11 -16.10 7.47
CA PHE A 610 6.25 -16.21 6.54
C PHE A 610 5.85 -15.98 5.08
N ALA A 611 6.83 -15.73 4.22
CA ALA A 611 6.65 -15.72 2.77
C ALA A 611 7.91 -16.20 2.04
N THR A 612 7.76 -16.97 0.97
CA THR A 612 8.85 -17.33 0.04
C THR A 612 8.47 -16.92 -1.38
N ILE A 613 9.28 -16.05 -1.97
CA ILE A 613 9.05 -15.50 -3.31
C ILE A 613 10.27 -15.76 -4.19
N VAL A 614 10.02 -16.19 -5.42
CA VAL A 614 11.04 -16.31 -6.47
C VAL A 614 10.75 -15.36 -7.61
N ARG A 615 11.80 -14.81 -8.21
CA ARG A 615 11.69 -13.89 -9.33
C ARG A 615 12.78 -14.14 -10.37
N LYS A 616 12.44 -14.07 -11.65
CA LYS A 616 13.39 -14.14 -12.75
C LYS A 616 13.79 -12.73 -13.14
N ASP A 617 15.09 -12.46 -13.20
CA ASP A 617 15.63 -11.20 -13.71
C ASP A 617 15.12 -10.96 -15.15
N LYS A 618 14.71 -9.72 -15.45
CA LYS A 618 14.30 -9.34 -16.81
C LYS A 618 15.48 -9.23 -17.78
N ALA A 619 16.68 -8.95 -17.27
CA ALA A 619 17.88 -8.72 -18.08
C ALA A 619 18.77 -9.96 -18.25
N SER A 620 18.45 -11.07 -17.58
CA SER A 620 19.26 -12.29 -17.62
C SER A 620 18.41 -13.55 -17.42
N ASP A 621 19.06 -14.71 -17.38
CA ASP A 621 18.41 -15.98 -17.03
C ASP A 621 18.51 -16.32 -15.55
N ASP A 622 19.04 -15.40 -14.74
CA ASP A 622 19.19 -15.60 -13.31
C ASP A 622 17.83 -15.54 -12.61
N TRP A 623 17.67 -16.40 -11.61
CA TRP A 623 16.54 -16.33 -10.68
C TRP A 623 17.02 -15.88 -9.32
N TYR A 624 16.12 -15.29 -8.54
CA TYR A 624 16.37 -14.87 -7.17
C TYR A 624 15.26 -15.41 -6.27
N LEU A 625 15.62 -15.87 -5.08
CA LEU A 625 14.68 -16.27 -4.03
C LEU A 625 14.92 -15.39 -2.81
N GLY A 626 13.83 -14.95 -2.19
CA GLY A 626 13.83 -14.39 -0.84
C GLY A 626 12.79 -15.10 0.00
N ALA A 627 13.16 -15.44 1.22
CA ALA A 627 12.26 -15.97 2.23
C ALA A 627 12.42 -15.19 3.54
N VAL A 628 11.30 -14.89 4.20
CA VAL A 628 11.27 -14.22 5.51
C VAL A 628 10.30 -14.93 6.44
N THR A 629 10.60 -14.90 7.74
CA THR A 629 9.71 -15.42 8.80
C THR A 629 9.48 -14.37 9.90
N ASP A 630 8.46 -14.65 10.70
CA ASP A 630 8.08 -14.02 11.96
C ASP A 630 9.06 -14.35 13.11
N GLU A 631 8.64 -14.19 14.37
CA GLU A 631 9.45 -14.51 15.55
C GLU A 631 9.71 -16.01 15.74
N ASN A 632 9.14 -16.89 14.90
CA ASN A 632 9.26 -18.33 15.01
C ASN A 632 10.25 -18.88 13.97
N GLU A 633 11.08 -19.84 14.38
CA GLU A 633 11.94 -20.55 13.43
C GLU A 633 11.08 -21.36 12.46
N ARG A 634 11.40 -21.29 11.16
CA ARG A 634 10.68 -22.05 10.14
C ARG A 634 11.64 -22.67 9.14
N SER A 635 11.21 -23.80 8.57
CA SER A 635 11.88 -24.42 7.44
C SER A 635 10.85 -24.82 6.40
N VAL A 636 11.14 -24.53 5.14
CA VAL A 636 10.27 -24.88 4.02
C VAL A 636 11.08 -25.62 2.96
N ASP A 637 10.55 -26.73 2.47
CA ASP A 637 11.11 -27.44 1.33
C ASP A 637 10.62 -26.76 0.04
N VAL A 638 11.57 -26.26 -0.76
CA VAL A 638 11.32 -25.51 -1.98
C VAL A 638 11.78 -26.33 -3.19
N PRO A 639 10.85 -26.96 -3.93
CA PRO A 639 11.15 -27.53 -5.23
C PRO A 639 11.59 -26.43 -6.19
N LEU A 640 12.72 -26.63 -6.87
CA LEU A 640 13.28 -25.64 -7.80
C LEU A 640 12.66 -25.72 -9.21
N THR A 641 11.41 -26.17 -9.32
CA THR A 641 10.73 -26.44 -10.60
C THR A 641 10.46 -25.18 -11.42
N PHE A 642 10.64 -23.99 -10.84
CA PHE A 642 10.60 -22.70 -11.54
C PHE A 642 11.84 -22.44 -12.40
N LEU A 643 12.95 -23.14 -12.16
CA LEU A 643 14.16 -23.05 -12.99
C LEU A 643 13.94 -23.70 -14.37
N GLU A 644 14.73 -23.28 -15.37
CA GLU A 644 14.64 -23.85 -16.72
C GLU A 644 15.00 -25.35 -16.71
N PRO A 645 14.11 -26.26 -17.17
CA PRO A 645 14.41 -27.69 -17.24
C PRO A 645 15.66 -27.99 -18.09
N GLY A 646 16.53 -28.87 -17.60
CA GLY A 646 17.77 -29.24 -18.29
C GLY A 646 18.91 -28.22 -18.20
N ARG A 647 18.72 -27.12 -17.46
CA ARG A 647 19.76 -26.13 -17.18
C ARG A 647 20.30 -26.26 -15.76
N SER A 648 21.61 -26.07 -15.61
CA SER A 648 22.27 -25.97 -14.31
C SER A 648 22.44 -24.52 -13.90
N TYR A 649 22.37 -24.28 -12.60
CA TYR A 649 22.54 -22.98 -11.96
C TYR A 649 23.54 -23.11 -10.81
N THR A 650 24.33 -22.06 -10.57
CA THR A 650 25.01 -21.89 -9.29
C THR A 650 24.07 -21.13 -8.36
N ALA A 651 23.49 -21.81 -7.38
CA ALA A 651 22.77 -21.20 -6.28
C ALA A 651 23.80 -20.60 -5.29
N GLN A 652 23.87 -19.28 -5.24
CA GLN A 652 24.64 -18.51 -4.27
C GLN A 652 23.71 -18.19 -3.10
N ILE A 653 23.85 -18.95 -2.02
CA ILE A 653 22.92 -19.01 -0.90
C ILE A 653 23.45 -18.13 0.24
N TYR A 654 22.60 -17.23 0.73
CA TYR A 654 22.84 -16.34 1.87
C TYR A 654 21.75 -16.63 2.91
N ARG A 655 22.06 -17.48 3.87
CA ARG A 655 21.07 -18.00 4.83
C ARG A 655 21.49 -17.78 6.26
N ASP A 656 20.51 -17.73 7.14
CA ASP A 656 20.74 -17.77 8.57
C ASP A 656 21.64 -18.94 8.98
N GLY A 657 22.62 -18.65 9.83
CA GLY A 657 23.49 -19.64 10.42
C GLY A 657 22.78 -20.49 11.48
N PRO A 658 23.44 -21.57 11.95
CA PRO A 658 22.85 -22.47 12.95
C PRO A 658 22.46 -21.79 14.26
N ASN A 659 23.17 -20.72 14.65
CA ASN A 659 22.92 -19.98 15.89
C ASN A 659 22.21 -18.65 15.64
N ALA A 660 21.72 -18.40 14.42
CA ALA A 660 21.04 -17.16 14.09
C ALA A 660 19.77 -16.96 14.93
N GLY A 661 19.45 -15.71 15.25
CA GLY A 661 18.28 -15.36 16.05
C GLY A 661 18.17 -13.85 16.29
N LEU A 662 17.21 -13.45 17.14
CA LEU A 662 16.78 -12.05 17.32
C LEU A 662 17.63 -11.18 18.25
N THR A 663 18.62 -11.73 18.96
CA THR A 663 19.32 -10.99 20.04
C THR A 663 20.84 -11.08 19.92
N GLY A 664 21.54 -10.05 20.41
CA GLY A 664 22.99 -10.02 20.46
C GLY A 664 23.66 -10.27 19.11
N ASP A 665 24.76 -11.03 19.14
CA ASP A 665 25.58 -11.38 17.97
C ASP A 665 24.92 -12.44 17.08
N ALA A 666 23.93 -13.19 17.58
CA ALA A 666 23.19 -14.20 16.82
C ALA A 666 22.54 -13.60 15.56
N ARG A 667 22.15 -12.32 15.60
CA ARG A 667 21.57 -11.61 14.45
C ARG A 667 22.50 -11.52 13.23
N PHE A 668 23.81 -11.68 13.45
CA PHE A 668 24.84 -11.61 12.41
C PHE A 668 25.35 -13.00 11.98
N ASP A 669 24.85 -14.09 12.56
CA ASP A 669 25.25 -15.45 12.14
C ASP A 669 24.65 -15.77 10.77
N ILE A 670 25.49 -15.69 9.72
CA ILE A 670 25.10 -15.90 8.34
C ILE A 670 26.06 -16.88 7.66
N VAL A 671 25.50 -17.84 6.92
CA VAL A 671 26.24 -18.75 6.05
C VAL A 671 26.07 -18.30 4.60
N ILE A 672 27.19 -18.20 3.89
CA ILE A 672 27.24 -17.86 2.47
C ILE A 672 27.96 -18.97 1.73
N GLU A 673 27.25 -19.67 0.85
CA GLU A 673 27.75 -20.87 0.16
C GLU A 673 27.22 -20.99 -1.27
N ASP A 674 27.99 -21.64 -2.13
CA ASP A 674 27.60 -21.93 -3.52
C ASP A 674 27.23 -23.40 -3.65
N LYS A 675 26.13 -23.69 -4.35
CA LYS A 675 25.70 -25.05 -4.69
C LYS A 675 25.26 -25.12 -6.15
N THR A 676 25.69 -26.15 -6.87
CA THR A 676 25.14 -26.41 -8.22
C THR A 676 23.78 -27.10 -8.09
N VAL A 677 22.77 -26.56 -8.75
CA VAL A 677 21.39 -27.04 -8.72
C VAL A 677 20.77 -27.04 -10.12
N THR A 678 19.64 -27.71 -10.25
CA THR A 678 18.80 -27.84 -11.44
C THR A 678 17.33 -27.78 -11.04
N ALA A 679 16.43 -27.75 -12.04
CA ALA A 679 14.99 -27.79 -11.79
C ALA A 679 14.48 -29.09 -11.12
N ALA A 680 15.31 -30.14 -11.03
CA ALA A 680 14.98 -31.40 -10.37
C ALA A 680 15.31 -31.42 -8.87
N ASP A 681 16.03 -30.40 -8.38
CA ASP A 681 16.44 -30.32 -6.99
C ASP A 681 15.35 -29.68 -6.10
N THR A 682 15.43 -29.99 -4.81
CA THR A 682 14.70 -29.30 -3.74
C THR A 682 15.71 -28.71 -2.76
N LEU A 683 15.51 -27.45 -2.37
CA LEU A 683 16.28 -26.82 -1.31
C LEU A 683 15.44 -26.71 -0.05
N LYS A 684 16.05 -27.06 1.09
CA LYS A 684 15.47 -26.76 2.39
C LYS A 684 15.88 -25.35 2.78
N VAL A 685 14.93 -24.42 2.71
CA VAL A 685 15.11 -23.03 3.11
C VAL A 685 14.84 -22.94 4.61
N ARG A 686 15.83 -22.53 5.41
CA ARG A 686 15.70 -22.38 6.87
C ARG A 686 15.80 -20.92 7.25
N MET A 687 14.82 -20.45 8.01
CA MET A 687 14.75 -19.08 8.52
C MET A 687 14.75 -19.16 10.05
N ALA A 688 15.74 -18.52 10.68
CA ALA A 688 15.80 -18.39 12.13
C ALA A 688 14.67 -17.47 12.64
N PRO A 689 14.40 -17.38 13.96
CA PRO A 689 13.50 -16.36 14.52
C PRO A 689 13.83 -14.96 14.01
N GLY A 690 12.86 -14.27 13.40
CA GLY A 690 13.01 -12.97 12.74
C GLY A 690 14.01 -12.97 11.59
N GLY A 691 14.21 -14.15 11.00
CA GLY A 691 15.25 -14.43 10.02
C GLY A 691 14.72 -14.58 8.60
N GLY A 692 15.60 -15.06 7.73
CA GLY A 692 15.34 -15.16 6.31
C GLY A 692 16.46 -15.85 5.54
N GLU A 693 16.25 -15.99 4.24
CA GLU A 693 17.21 -16.58 3.32
C GLU A 693 17.08 -15.93 1.94
N ALA A 694 18.22 -15.58 1.35
CA ALA A 694 18.31 -14.98 0.02
C ALA A 694 19.20 -15.83 -0.88
N ILE A 695 18.75 -16.11 -2.11
CA ILE A 695 19.50 -16.96 -3.04
C ILE A 695 19.52 -16.29 -4.41
N ARG A 696 20.69 -16.21 -5.03
CA ARG A 696 20.82 -15.97 -6.48
C ARG A 696 21.10 -17.30 -7.18
N PHE A 697 20.22 -17.70 -8.09
CA PHE A 697 20.45 -18.80 -9.01
C PHE A 697 21.08 -18.25 -10.29
N LYS A 698 22.41 -18.21 -10.31
CA LYS A 698 23.16 -17.75 -11.48
C LYS A 698 23.17 -18.82 -12.56
N ALA A 699 22.60 -18.50 -13.71
CA ALA A 699 22.43 -19.45 -14.79
C ALA A 699 23.79 -19.83 -15.40
N LEU A 700 24.08 -21.13 -15.46
CA LEU A 700 25.26 -21.63 -16.18
C LEU A 700 24.91 -21.79 -17.66
N GLY A 701 25.90 -21.63 -18.55
CA GLY A 701 25.70 -21.85 -19.99
C GLY A 701 25.10 -23.24 -20.24
N LYS A 702 24.21 -23.36 -21.24
CA LYS A 702 23.51 -24.63 -21.53
C LYS A 702 24.54 -25.76 -21.62
N SER A 703 24.43 -26.77 -20.75
CA SER A 703 25.30 -27.94 -20.88
C SER A 703 25.09 -28.51 -22.27
N LYS A 704 26.15 -28.65 -23.06
CA LYS A 704 26.07 -29.38 -24.32
C LYS A 704 25.62 -30.78 -23.94
N ALA A 705 24.38 -31.13 -24.27
CA ALA A 705 23.86 -32.48 -24.08
C ALA A 705 24.91 -33.47 -24.61
N ARG A 706 25.46 -34.30 -23.72
CA ARG A 706 26.22 -35.46 -24.15
C ARG A 706 25.21 -36.35 -24.88
N LYS A 707 25.35 -36.40 -26.20
CA LYS A 707 24.64 -37.34 -27.08
C LYS A 707 24.88 -38.77 -26.64
#